data_AF-A0A166SA52-F1
#
_entry.id   AF-A0A166SA52-F1
#
_cell.length_a   1.000
_cell.length_b   1.000
_cell.length_c   1.000
_cell.angle_alpha   90.00
_cell.angle_beta   90.00
_cell.angle_gamma   90.00
#
_symmetry.space_group_name_H-M   'P 1'
#
loop_
_entity.id
_entity.type
_entity.pdbx_description
1 polymer ?
#
loop_
_entity_poly.entity_id
_entity_poly.type
_entity_poly.pdbx_seq_one_letter_code
_entity_poly.pdbx_strand_id
1 'polypeptide(L)'
;MEWSAGLLLFGAAPLLYLVVVAIQRVYLSPLASFPGSKLAALTLWNEFYWDVIKRGTFIWRIEEMHREYGPIVRINPYELHIVDPDFYDALYSSNKKSDKYRWWTNLAGADGSSFSTVPHDLHRLRRGALNPFFSVRSVAQLEPLIKSKVEKLSARFGELVKTGEVVRLDAAFMALTMDIICDYAFAHDRKYLDEPDFKLLWKQTIIGAFEGGAVGRQFPWMLPIMKRLPLSLVSAMNPSVGHLLSWQRGVREQVRPILEQTDEISRQGSSARTVFHTLRDSDLPPEEKTLQRLCDEAEILTGAGSETTAQTLTRILFYLKHLPAALRKLREELDAAMPSAVDILPWSELQKLPYLTAVIREGLRLSYGVTTRLPRIFHYDIEYRGYTIPAGTPVSQTPYFILVHPSVFPEPQRFLPERWIEAETQGKRLDKYLVSFGKGSRQCLGMNLAYAEMYLAVATVVRRFDWEMFQTTLDDIVCKHDFFIAVDLPTMRTTSFSVLAAAIGLLSTAAAQSDIPKRPIVEPAPFNSGKAMPYSPPRDEGRYCYVKPSCTEGRDDAPKILKAFTECNDGGTVVLDKKYLISSPLDLTFLKHIDVVITGEVHFNDDPYYWAENSFKFAFQNQSVFWKLGGEDVNIYGDLGNDKSVIDGRGQAYWVEIQTNKSLLRPMLFSFDGVKGATMSHLRMRNPPNWFNLIANSTDVIISDMDLRAISENGVKIANSDGWDTYRSDRVVIQNSYIINTDDCVSFKPNSTNIVVQNLDCTGSHGMSVGSLGQYKGETDIVENLYIFNTTMADASDAARIKVWPGIETAFQTLLNGGGGLGRVRNVTYDTFKNINNDRAITITQCYGQKNQTLCEEFPANLTISDITLKNIYGTTSKKLDPQAGTLVCSAPDRCSNIRAENVTVTVPSGKAPVWECKNVDKSLLKINCTSGADGERDTTNG
;
A
#
# COMPACT_ATOMS: atom_id res chain seq x y z
N MET A 1 -50.83 -24.05 -36.12
CA MET A 1 -49.62 -23.81 -36.94
C MET A 1 -49.27 -22.32 -37.08
N GLU A 2 -50.16 -21.38 -36.72
CA GLU A 2 -49.90 -19.92 -36.80
C GLU A 2 -49.15 -19.33 -35.58
N TRP A 3 -49.28 -19.93 -34.40
CA TRP A 3 -48.62 -19.45 -33.18
C TRP A 3 -47.09 -19.65 -33.15
N SER A 4 -46.59 -20.66 -33.87
CA SER A 4 -45.16 -20.98 -33.96
C SER A 4 -44.36 -19.97 -34.80
N ALA A 5 -44.98 -19.38 -35.83
CA ALA A 5 -44.35 -18.35 -36.66
C ALA A 5 -44.24 -17.01 -35.92
N GLY A 6 -45.25 -16.65 -35.12
CA GLY A 6 -45.24 -15.46 -34.27
C GLY A 6 -44.15 -15.52 -33.19
N LEU A 7 -44.00 -16.65 -32.49
CA LEU A 7 -42.96 -16.84 -31.47
C LEU A 7 -41.53 -16.81 -32.05
N LEU A 8 -41.33 -17.36 -33.25
CA LEU A 8 -40.04 -17.28 -33.96
C LEU A 8 -39.70 -15.85 -34.41
N LEU A 9 -40.68 -15.08 -34.91
CA LEU A 9 -40.51 -13.67 -35.28
C LEU A 9 -40.25 -12.77 -34.05
N PHE A 10 -40.89 -13.04 -32.91
CA PHE A 10 -40.68 -12.31 -31.65
C PHE A 10 -39.28 -12.51 -31.05
N GLY A 11 -38.64 -13.66 -31.27
CA GLY A 11 -37.24 -13.91 -30.84
C GLY A 11 -36.19 -13.47 -31.85
N ALA A 12 -36.46 -13.61 -33.16
CA ALA A 12 -35.49 -13.31 -34.21
C ALA A 12 -35.26 -11.81 -34.43
N ALA A 13 -36.29 -10.96 -34.29
CA ALA A 13 -36.14 -9.52 -34.52
C ALA A 13 -35.24 -8.83 -33.47
N PRO A 14 -35.37 -9.07 -32.15
CA PRO A 14 -34.43 -8.55 -31.15
C PRO A 14 -33.01 -9.06 -31.34
N LEU A 15 -32.83 -10.35 -31.68
CA LEU A 15 -31.51 -10.91 -31.93
C LEU A 15 -30.84 -10.27 -33.16
N LEU A 16 -31.59 -10.11 -34.26
CA LEU A 16 -31.12 -9.42 -35.46
C LEU A 16 -30.76 -7.97 -35.15
N TYR A 17 -31.59 -7.26 -34.38
CA TYR A 17 -31.30 -5.89 -33.94
C TYR A 17 -30.00 -5.82 -33.13
N LEU A 18 -29.79 -6.75 -32.18
CA LEU A 18 -28.55 -6.82 -31.39
C LEU A 18 -27.32 -7.09 -32.26
N VAL A 19 -27.43 -7.98 -33.26
CA VAL A 19 -26.35 -8.26 -34.21
C VAL A 19 -26.05 -7.04 -35.08
N VAL A 20 -27.08 -6.37 -35.61
CA VAL A 20 -26.91 -5.14 -36.41
C VAL A 20 -26.23 -4.05 -35.58
N VAL A 21 -26.67 -3.83 -34.34
CA VAL A 21 -26.04 -2.87 -33.42
C VAL A 21 -24.60 -3.26 -33.11
N ALA A 22 -24.31 -4.55 -32.92
CA ALA A 22 -22.95 -5.04 -32.69
C ALA A 22 -22.03 -4.73 -33.88
N ILE A 23 -22.46 -5.06 -35.10
CA ILE A 23 -21.71 -4.77 -36.33
C ILE A 23 -21.53 -3.25 -36.48
N GLN A 24 -22.60 -2.47 -36.28
CA GLN A 24 -22.57 -1.02 -36.38
C GLN A 24 -21.56 -0.42 -35.40
N ARG A 25 -21.59 -0.81 -34.13
CA ARG A 25 -20.69 -0.24 -33.11
C ARG A 25 -19.23 -0.65 -33.29
N VAL A 26 -18.98 -1.90 -33.69
CA VAL A 26 -17.62 -2.46 -33.73
C VAL A 26 -16.89 -2.12 -35.03
N TYR A 27 -17.59 -2.08 -36.17
CA TYR A 27 -16.97 -2.00 -37.49
C TYR A 27 -17.40 -0.78 -38.31
N LEU A 28 -18.60 -0.23 -38.09
CA LEU A 28 -19.15 0.84 -38.94
C LEU A 28 -19.29 2.18 -38.19
N SER A 29 -18.91 2.24 -36.91
CA SER A 29 -19.01 3.48 -36.14
C SER A 29 -17.92 4.46 -36.58
N PRO A 30 -18.12 5.77 -36.42
CA PRO A 30 -17.06 6.76 -36.63
C PRO A 30 -15.81 6.52 -35.77
N LEU A 31 -15.95 5.70 -34.71
CA LEU A 31 -14.87 5.34 -33.79
C LEU A 31 -14.22 3.98 -34.13
N ALA A 32 -14.63 3.31 -35.22
CA ALA A 32 -14.11 1.99 -35.59
C ALA A 32 -12.64 1.98 -36.01
N SER A 33 -12.12 3.14 -36.46
CA SER A 33 -10.71 3.34 -36.81
C SER A 33 -9.79 3.58 -35.61
N PHE A 34 -10.34 3.86 -34.43
CA PHE A 34 -9.57 4.10 -33.23
C PHE A 34 -9.22 2.77 -32.55
N PRO A 35 -8.01 2.63 -32.01
CA PRO A 35 -7.55 1.39 -31.42
C PRO A 35 -8.27 1.13 -30.08
N GLY A 36 -8.43 -0.14 -29.71
CA GLY A 36 -9.13 -0.56 -28.50
C GLY A 36 -9.77 -1.94 -28.61
N SER A 37 -10.16 -2.49 -27.47
CA SER A 37 -10.77 -3.83 -27.41
C SER A 37 -12.12 -3.87 -28.13
N LYS A 38 -12.37 -4.94 -28.90
CA LYS A 38 -13.66 -5.17 -29.56
C LYS A 38 -14.82 -5.31 -28.55
N LEU A 39 -14.55 -5.84 -27.34
CA LEU A 39 -15.55 -5.93 -26.27
C LEU A 39 -15.94 -4.54 -25.75
N ALA A 40 -14.95 -3.66 -25.57
CA ALA A 40 -15.18 -2.27 -25.19
C ALA A 40 -15.94 -1.50 -26.28
N ALA A 41 -15.61 -1.71 -27.55
CA ALA A 41 -16.33 -1.12 -28.67
C ALA A 41 -17.79 -1.61 -28.79
N LEU A 42 -18.08 -2.83 -28.36
CA LEU A 42 -19.40 -3.46 -28.50
C LEU A 42 -20.42 -2.92 -27.49
N THR A 43 -20.03 -2.79 -26.22
CA THR A 43 -21.00 -2.60 -25.13
C THR A 43 -20.48 -1.79 -23.94
N LEU A 44 -21.39 -1.02 -23.32
CA LEU A 44 -21.17 -0.38 -22.02
C LEU A 44 -21.10 -1.40 -20.86
N TRP A 45 -21.49 -2.66 -21.09
CA TRP A 45 -21.36 -3.73 -20.10
C TRP A 45 -19.90 -4.00 -19.69
N ASN A 46 -18.93 -3.64 -20.54
CA ASN A 46 -17.52 -3.66 -20.16
C ASN A 46 -17.22 -2.62 -19.06
N GLU A 47 -17.63 -1.36 -19.25
CA GLU A 47 -17.50 -0.32 -18.22
C GLU A 47 -18.28 -0.70 -16.96
N PHE A 48 -19.52 -1.20 -17.10
CA PHE A 48 -20.32 -1.71 -15.97
C PHE A 48 -19.59 -2.79 -15.17
N TYR A 49 -18.98 -3.76 -15.84
CA TYR A 49 -18.27 -4.83 -15.16
C TYR A 49 -17.13 -4.28 -14.29
N TRP A 50 -16.33 -3.35 -14.82
CA TRP A 50 -15.18 -2.83 -14.07
C TRP A 50 -15.56 -1.79 -13.02
N ASP A 51 -16.53 -0.91 -13.30
CA ASP A 51 -16.98 0.13 -12.37
C ASP A 51 -17.92 -0.39 -11.28
N VAL A 52 -18.84 -1.30 -11.60
CA VAL A 52 -19.86 -1.78 -10.66
C VAL A 52 -19.47 -3.15 -10.09
N ILE A 53 -19.22 -4.15 -10.94
CA ILE A 53 -18.95 -5.53 -10.46
C ILE A 53 -17.56 -5.64 -9.82
N LYS A 54 -16.56 -4.97 -10.40
CA LYS A 54 -15.19 -4.88 -9.87
C LYS A 54 -14.93 -3.58 -9.12
N ARG A 55 -15.99 -2.89 -8.69
CA ARG A 55 -15.95 -1.79 -7.71
C ARG A 55 -14.92 -0.71 -8.07
N GLY A 56 -15.15 0.04 -9.15
CA GLY A 56 -14.34 1.22 -9.50
C GLY A 56 -12.93 0.91 -10.01
N THR A 57 -12.68 -0.26 -10.60
CA THR A 57 -11.35 -0.65 -11.13
C THR A 57 -11.21 -0.40 -12.64
N PHE A 58 -12.17 0.30 -13.26
CA PHE A 58 -12.11 0.59 -14.69
C PHE A 58 -10.93 1.48 -15.07
N ILE A 59 -10.46 2.35 -14.16
CA ILE A 59 -9.23 3.13 -14.36
C ILE A 59 -8.03 2.24 -14.69
N TRP A 60 -7.80 1.16 -13.94
CA TRP A 60 -6.70 0.22 -14.19
C TRP A 60 -6.88 -0.52 -15.50
N ARG A 61 -8.13 -0.87 -15.83
CA ARG A 61 -8.43 -1.46 -17.13
C ARG A 61 -8.14 -0.50 -18.29
N ILE A 62 -8.41 0.80 -18.12
CA ILE A 62 -8.05 1.83 -19.11
C ILE A 62 -6.52 1.92 -19.23
N GLU A 63 -5.78 1.84 -18.12
CA GLU A 63 -4.31 1.83 -18.14
C GLU A 63 -3.77 0.64 -18.93
N GLU A 64 -4.29 -0.57 -18.69
CA GLU A 64 -3.94 -1.77 -19.45
C GLU A 64 -4.20 -1.59 -20.94
N MET A 65 -5.35 -1.01 -21.30
CA MET A 65 -5.65 -0.75 -22.70
C MET A 65 -4.68 0.28 -23.32
N HIS A 66 -4.22 1.28 -22.57
CA HIS A 66 -3.20 2.21 -23.07
C HIS A 66 -1.84 1.54 -23.29
N ARG A 67 -1.47 0.59 -22.42
CA ARG A 67 -0.25 -0.22 -22.61
C ARG A 67 -0.32 -1.10 -23.87
N GLU A 68 -1.51 -1.62 -24.19
CA GLU A 68 -1.72 -2.50 -25.35
C GLU A 68 -1.91 -1.73 -26.67
N TYR A 69 -2.75 -0.69 -26.66
CA TYR A 69 -3.26 -0.05 -27.88
C TYR A 69 -2.61 1.30 -28.20
N GLY A 70 -1.89 1.91 -27.24
CA GLY A 70 -1.17 3.17 -27.43
C GLY A 70 -1.84 4.38 -26.78
N PRO A 71 -1.51 5.62 -27.21
CA PRO A 71 -1.77 6.83 -26.43
C PRO A 71 -3.21 7.37 -26.54
N ILE A 72 -4.02 6.84 -27.45
CA ILE A 72 -5.45 7.11 -27.61
C ILE A 72 -6.18 5.79 -27.76
N VAL A 73 -7.26 5.57 -27.02
CA VAL A 73 -7.95 4.27 -26.95
C VAL A 73 -9.46 4.48 -26.89
N ARG A 74 -10.21 3.63 -27.59
CA ARG A 74 -11.66 3.49 -27.42
C ARG A 74 -12.01 2.61 -26.24
N ILE A 75 -12.49 3.22 -25.15
CA ILE A 75 -12.70 2.55 -23.86
C ILE A 75 -14.13 2.02 -23.65
N ASN A 76 -15.08 2.53 -24.43
CA ASN A 76 -16.45 2.03 -24.51
C ASN A 76 -17.01 2.32 -25.92
N PRO A 77 -18.30 2.03 -26.24
CA PRO A 77 -18.81 2.24 -27.59
C PRO A 77 -18.78 3.70 -28.07
N TYR A 78 -18.65 4.67 -27.17
CA TYR A 78 -18.85 6.09 -27.46
C TYR A 78 -17.66 6.98 -27.08
N GLU A 79 -16.82 6.58 -26.12
CA GLU A 79 -15.80 7.42 -25.50
C GLU A 79 -14.38 7.00 -25.92
N LEU A 80 -13.57 8.00 -26.24
CA LEU A 80 -12.13 7.87 -26.42
C LEU A 80 -11.41 8.40 -25.18
N HIS A 81 -10.37 7.69 -24.76
CA HIS A 81 -9.49 8.10 -23.66
C HIS A 81 -8.07 8.34 -24.20
N ILE A 82 -7.41 9.39 -23.70
CA ILE A 82 -6.04 9.77 -24.07
C ILE A 82 -5.16 9.80 -22.81
N VAL A 83 -3.93 9.29 -22.93
CA VAL A 83 -2.88 9.49 -21.93
C VAL A 83 -1.74 10.26 -22.59
N ASP A 84 -1.76 11.58 -22.41
CA ASP A 84 -0.73 12.50 -22.89
C ASP A 84 -0.74 13.77 -22.02
N PRO A 85 0.26 13.93 -21.12
CA PRO A 85 0.39 15.11 -20.26
C PRO A 85 0.43 16.44 -21.01
N ASP A 86 0.99 16.47 -22.22
CA ASP A 86 1.12 17.70 -23.00
C ASP A 86 -0.16 18.07 -23.75
N PHE A 87 -1.03 17.09 -23.99
CA PHE A 87 -2.33 17.32 -24.62
C PHE A 87 -3.44 17.72 -23.61
N TYR A 88 -3.20 17.58 -22.31
CA TYR A 88 -4.19 17.89 -21.27
C TYR A 88 -4.75 19.32 -21.40
N ASP A 89 -3.89 20.32 -21.65
CA ASP A 89 -4.32 21.72 -21.80
C ASP A 89 -5.13 21.98 -23.07
N ALA A 90 -4.90 21.20 -24.13
CA ALA A 90 -5.64 21.31 -25.37
C ALA A 90 -7.10 20.81 -25.20
N LEU A 91 -7.29 19.77 -24.38
CA LEU A 91 -8.58 19.20 -24.04
C LEU A 91 -9.32 19.97 -22.93
N TYR A 92 -8.59 20.51 -21.95
CA TYR A 92 -9.15 21.24 -20.80
C TYR A 92 -8.82 22.73 -20.84
N SER A 93 -9.19 23.39 -21.93
CA SER A 93 -8.94 24.82 -22.13
C SER A 93 -10.05 25.71 -21.57
N SER A 94 -9.69 26.92 -21.13
CA SER A 94 -10.66 27.98 -20.80
C SER A 94 -11.23 28.67 -22.04
N ASN A 95 -10.53 28.62 -23.17
CA ASN A 95 -10.87 29.38 -24.38
C ASN A 95 -11.72 28.58 -25.38
N LYS A 96 -11.95 27.29 -25.10
CA LYS A 96 -12.73 26.41 -25.97
C LYS A 96 -14.06 26.07 -25.28
N LYS A 97 -15.14 26.14 -26.05
CA LYS A 97 -16.45 25.64 -25.61
C LYS A 97 -16.48 24.13 -25.69
N SER A 98 -16.89 23.50 -24.59
CA SER A 98 -17.05 22.06 -24.49
C SER A 98 -18.14 21.71 -23.49
N ASP A 99 -18.93 20.70 -23.81
CA ASP A 99 -19.95 20.13 -22.94
C ASP A 99 -19.38 18.98 -22.11
N LYS A 100 -20.02 18.68 -20.98
CA LYS A 100 -19.74 17.44 -20.25
C LYS A 100 -20.51 16.28 -20.89
N TYR A 101 -20.04 15.06 -20.70
CA TYR A 101 -20.76 13.88 -21.16
C TYR A 101 -21.87 13.51 -20.17
N ARG A 102 -23.15 13.55 -20.60
CA ARG A 102 -24.30 13.26 -19.72
C ARG A 102 -24.23 11.88 -19.06
N TRP A 103 -23.80 10.86 -19.81
CA TRP A 103 -23.58 9.53 -19.26
C TRP A 103 -22.68 9.58 -18.03
N TRP A 104 -21.57 10.32 -18.11
CA TRP A 104 -20.64 10.48 -16.99
C TRP A 104 -21.24 11.30 -15.84
N THR A 105 -21.93 12.42 -16.09
CA THR A 105 -22.49 13.27 -15.02
C THR A 105 -23.57 12.60 -14.18
N ASN A 106 -24.22 11.56 -14.70
CA ASN A 106 -25.24 10.79 -13.96
C ASN A 106 -24.71 10.19 -12.65
N LEU A 107 -23.38 10.04 -12.50
CA LEU A 107 -22.76 9.55 -11.26
C LEU A 107 -23.07 10.43 -10.03
N ALA A 108 -23.34 11.73 -10.24
CA ALA A 108 -23.51 12.67 -9.13
C ALA A 108 -24.93 12.69 -8.54
N GLY A 109 -25.95 12.29 -9.30
CA GLY A 109 -27.34 12.30 -8.82
C GLY A 109 -27.93 13.68 -8.47
N ALA A 110 -27.24 14.76 -8.88
CA ALA A 110 -27.56 16.18 -8.60
C ALA A 110 -27.51 17.00 -9.89
N ASP A 111 -28.42 16.71 -10.82
CA ASP A 111 -28.47 17.25 -12.20
C ASP A 111 -28.64 18.78 -12.26
N GLY A 112 -29.23 19.37 -11.22
CA GLY A 112 -29.35 20.81 -11.08
C GLY A 112 -28.00 21.49 -10.83
N SER A 113 -27.05 20.85 -10.15
CA SER A 113 -25.79 21.48 -9.71
C SER A 113 -24.94 22.04 -10.85
N SER A 114 -24.11 23.05 -10.56
CA SER A 114 -23.10 23.55 -11.48
C SER A 114 -22.16 22.42 -11.94
N PHE A 115 -21.78 21.51 -11.05
CA PHE A 115 -20.94 20.35 -11.39
C PHE A 115 -21.58 19.44 -12.45
N SER A 116 -22.83 19.02 -12.29
CA SER A 116 -23.49 18.09 -13.23
C SER A 116 -24.04 18.77 -14.48
N THR A 117 -23.97 20.09 -14.56
CA THR A 117 -24.47 20.86 -15.70
C THR A 117 -23.72 20.51 -16.99
N VAL A 118 -24.43 19.89 -17.94
CA VAL A 118 -23.87 19.45 -19.22
C VAL A 118 -23.53 20.63 -20.13
N PRO A 119 -24.48 21.50 -20.53
CA PRO A 119 -24.21 22.54 -21.52
C PRO A 119 -23.22 23.59 -21.01
N HIS A 120 -22.26 23.99 -21.84
CA HIS A 120 -21.22 24.96 -21.50
C HIS A 120 -21.79 26.29 -21.02
N ASP A 121 -22.71 26.89 -21.77
CA ASP A 121 -23.20 28.24 -21.49
C ASP A 121 -24.07 28.29 -20.22
N LEU A 122 -24.86 27.24 -19.95
CA LEU A 122 -25.62 27.11 -18.70
C LEU A 122 -24.69 26.90 -17.50
N HIS A 123 -23.65 26.08 -17.65
CA HIS A 123 -22.63 25.94 -16.62
C HIS A 123 -21.96 27.28 -16.33
N ARG A 124 -21.60 28.04 -17.37
CA ARG A 124 -20.97 29.36 -17.23
C ARG A 124 -21.84 30.32 -16.43
N LEU A 125 -23.16 30.35 -16.69
CA LEU A 125 -24.12 31.13 -15.91
C LEU A 125 -24.10 30.73 -14.43
N ARG A 126 -24.30 29.45 -14.14
CA ARG A 126 -24.34 28.88 -12.78
C ARG A 126 -23.03 29.10 -12.02
N ARG A 127 -21.90 28.82 -12.68
CA ARG A 127 -20.55 29.00 -12.14
C ARG A 127 -20.21 30.47 -11.92
N GLY A 128 -20.66 31.35 -12.81
CA GLY A 128 -20.46 32.80 -12.70
C GLY A 128 -21.02 33.38 -11.39
N ALA A 129 -22.21 32.93 -10.99
CA ALA A 129 -22.83 33.36 -9.73
C ALA A 129 -22.06 32.89 -8.48
N LEU A 130 -21.30 31.79 -8.58
CA LEU A 130 -20.52 31.22 -7.48
C LEU A 130 -19.09 31.75 -7.40
N ASN A 131 -18.48 32.14 -8.52
CA ASN A 131 -17.07 32.56 -8.60
C ASN A 131 -16.66 33.65 -7.57
N PRO A 132 -17.47 34.69 -7.27
CA PRO A 132 -17.10 35.71 -6.30
C PRO A 132 -16.79 35.14 -4.91
N PHE A 133 -17.45 34.05 -4.49
CA PHE A 133 -17.26 33.42 -3.19
C PHE A 133 -15.91 32.72 -3.07
N PHE A 134 -15.44 32.12 -4.16
CA PHE A 134 -14.22 31.32 -4.15
C PHE A 134 -13.01 32.06 -4.74
N SER A 135 -13.11 33.39 -4.86
CA SER A 135 -11.97 34.24 -5.21
C SER A 135 -10.94 34.29 -4.07
N VAL A 136 -9.68 34.58 -4.39
CA VAL A 136 -8.61 34.74 -3.38
C VAL A 136 -9.01 35.76 -2.31
N ARG A 137 -9.62 36.89 -2.72
CA ARG A 137 -10.07 37.95 -1.82
C ARG A 137 -11.13 37.45 -0.82
N SER A 138 -12.13 36.72 -1.31
CA SER A 138 -13.23 36.23 -0.47
C SER A 138 -12.76 35.13 0.49
N VAL A 139 -11.88 34.25 0.05
CA VAL A 139 -11.27 33.23 0.93
C VAL A 139 -10.37 33.89 1.99
N ALA A 140 -9.63 34.94 1.65
CA ALA A 140 -8.85 35.68 2.64
C ALA A 140 -9.75 36.33 3.72
N GLN A 141 -10.96 36.78 3.37
CA GLN A 141 -11.95 37.27 4.34
C GLN A 141 -12.52 36.15 5.21
N LEU A 142 -12.49 34.90 4.74
CA LEU A 142 -12.94 33.71 5.47
C LEU A 142 -11.87 33.18 6.44
N GLU A 143 -10.63 33.63 6.33
CA GLU A 143 -9.52 33.12 7.13
C GLU A 143 -9.80 33.06 8.65
N PRO A 144 -10.43 34.07 9.30
CA PRO A 144 -10.74 33.99 10.73
C PRO A 144 -11.65 32.80 11.08
N LEU A 145 -12.60 32.45 10.21
CA LEU A 145 -13.45 31.28 10.38
C LEU A 145 -12.63 30.00 10.28
N ILE A 146 -11.80 29.88 9.23
CA ILE A 146 -10.95 28.69 9.02
C ILE A 146 -10.02 28.48 10.22
N LYS A 147 -9.35 29.55 10.66
CA LYS A 147 -8.49 29.54 11.85
C LYS A 147 -9.26 29.09 13.09
N SER A 148 -10.45 29.64 13.35
CA SER A 148 -11.29 29.20 14.48
C SER A 148 -11.56 27.69 14.47
N LYS A 149 -11.88 27.09 13.32
CA LYS A 149 -12.13 25.65 13.21
C LYS A 149 -10.84 24.83 13.34
N VAL A 150 -9.72 25.30 12.77
CA VAL A 150 -8.40 24.67 12.93
C VAL A 150 -7.92 24.70 14.39
N GLU A 151 -8.13 25.81 15.08
CA GLU A 151 -7.84 25.94 16.52
C GLU A 151 -8.69 24.98 17.35
N LYS A 152 -9.98 24.85 17.01
CA LYS A 152 -10.87 23.86 17.63
C LYS A 152 -10.40 22.43 17.41
N LEU A 153 -9.99 22.08 16.18
CA LEU A 153 -9.38 20.77 15.90
C LEU A 153 -8.10 20.57 16.73
N SER A 154 -7.23 21.57 16.80
CA SER A 154 -6.02 21.55 17.63
C SER A 154 -6.37 21.35 19.11
N ALA A 155 -7.40 22.01 19.64
CA ALA A 155 -7.84 21.80 21.02
C ALA A 155 -8.34 20.37 21.24
N ARG A 156 -9.15 19.82 20.31
CA ARG A 156 -9.60 18.43 20.34
C ARG A 156 -8.44 17.43 20.34
N PHE A 157 -7.42 17.65 19.51
CA PHE A 157 -6.20 16.83 19.53
C PHE A 157 -5.45 16.97 20.86
N GLY A 158 -5.37 18.18 21.42
CA GLY A 158 -4.78 18.42 22.74
C GLY A 158 -5.46 17.63 23.87
N GLU A 159 -6.78 17.46 23.81
CA GLU A 159 -7.51 16.61 24.77
C GLU A 159 -7.25 15.11 24.54
N LEU A 160 -7.23 14.65 23.29
CA LEU A 160 -6.96 13.25 22.94
C LEU A 160 -5.53 12.82 23.30
N VAL A 161 -4.56 13.73 23.22
CA VAL A 161 -3.18 13.48 23.68
C VAL A 161 -3.13 13.14 25.17
N LYS A 162 -4.03 13.70 25.99
CA LYS A 162 -4.09 13.39 27.43
C LYS A 162 -4.65 12.00 27.70
N THR A 163 -5.52 11.48 26.82
CA THR A 163 -6.15 10.16 26.97
C THR A 163 -5.37 9.06 26.27
N GLY A 164 -4.54 9.39 25.28
CA GLY A 164 -3.81 8.40 24.47
C GLY A 164 -4.71 7.65 23.48
N GLU A 165 -5.91 8.16 23.21
CA GLU A 165 -6.87 7.52 22.31
C GLU A 165 -6.42 7.62 20.85
N VAL A 166 -6.63 6.52 20.11
CA VAL A 166 -6.35 6.46 18.67
C VAL A 166 -7.41 7.24 17.92
N VAL A 167 -6.98 8.15 17.03
CA VAL A 167 -7.88 8.98 16.21
C VAL A 167 -7.75 8.66 14.73
N ARG A 168 -8.91 8.58 14.05
CA ARG A 168 -9.01 8.52 12.59
C ARG A 168 -8.85 9.91 11.99
N LEU A 169 -7.65 10.22 11.49
CA LEU A 169 -7.33 11.54 10.93
C LEU A 169 -8.21 11.92 9.72
N ASP A 170 -8.64 10.95 8.92
CA ASP A 170 -9.56 11.16 7.81
C ASP A 170 -10.96 11.61 8.28
N ALA A 171 -11.46 11.09 9.40
CA ALA A 171 -12.69 11.56 10.01
C ALA A 171 -12.51 12.95 10.65
N ALA A 172 -11.39 13.18 11.35
CA ALA A 172 -11.10 14.47 11.98
C ALA A 172 -10.98 15.61 10.95
N PHE A 173 -10.27 15.39 9.84
CA PHE A 173 -10.18 16.38 8.77
C PHE A 173 -11.47 16.52 7.96
N MET A 174 -12.27 15.44 7.84
CA MET A 174 -13.62 15.54 7.27
C MET A 174 -14.52 16.43 8.13
N ALA A 175 -14.47 16.29 9.46
CA ALA A 175 -15.22 17.14 10.37
C ALA A 175 -14.79 18.61 10.26
N LEU A 176 -13.48 18.88 10.21
CA LEU A 176 -12.93 20.23 10.01
C LEU A 176 -13.48 20.89 8.75
N THR A 177 -13.31 20.22 7.62
CA THR A 177 -13.66 20.76 6.29
C THR A 177 -15.18 20.87 6.12
N MET A 178 -15.95 19.94 6.70
CA MET A 178 -17.42 20.00 6.72
C MET A 178 -17.94 21.19 7.53
N ASP A 179 -17.39 21.42 8.72
CA ASP A 179 -17.78 22.55 9.56
C ASP A 179 -17.45 23.88 8.87
N ILE A 180 -16.30 23.98 8.19
CA ILE A 180 -15.93 25.19 7.42
C ILE A 180 -16.89 25.44 6.26
N ILE A 181 -17.14 24.45 5.39
CA ILE A 181 -17.94 24.67 4.19
C ILE A 181 -19.42 24.90 4.51
N CYS A 182 -19.97 24.25 5.55
CA CYS A 182 -21.36 24.49 5.96
C CYS A 182 -21.55 25.87 6.58
N ASP A 183 -20.62 26.31 7.41
CA ASP A 183 -20.65 27.65 8.02
C ASP A 183 -20.48 28.72 6.91
N TYR A 184 -19.61 28.48 5.93
CA TYR A 184 -19.47 29.39 4.79
C TYR A 184 -20.70 29.43 3.87
N ALA A 185 -21.31 28.28 3.59
CA ALA A 185 -22.44 28.17 2.66
C ALA A 185 -23.77 28.63 3.27
N PHE A 186 -24.02 28.33 4.54
CA PHE A 186 -25.32 28.50 5.20
C PHE A 186 -25.28 29.34 6.48
N ALA A 187 -24.10 29.77 6.96
CA ALA A 187 -23.91 30.33 8.31
C ALA A 187 -24.45 29.38 9.39
N HIS A 188 -24.23 28.08 9.19
CA HIS A 188 -24.66 27.03 10.09
C HIS A 188 -23.50 26.09 10.40
N ASP A 189 -22.99 26.17 11.62
CA ASP A 189 -21.99 25.26 12.14
C ASP A 189 -22.61 23.88 12.43
N ARG A 190 -22.18 22.86 11.69
CA ARG A 190 -22.62 21.47 11.89
C ARG A 190 -22.07 20.87 13.17
N LYS A 191 -21.01 21.46 13.73
CA LYS A 191 -20.34 21.03 14.96
C LYS A 191 -19.84 19.58 14.90
N TYR A 192 -19.42 19.11 13.72
CA TYR A 192 -18.83 17.78 13.60
C TYR A 192 -17.52 17.67 14.38
N LEU A 193 -16.79 18.78 14.53
CA LEU A 193 -15.64 18.87 15.44
C LEU A 193 -15.99 18.76 16.93
N ASP A 194 -17.27 18.80 17.33
CA ASP A 194 -17.69 18.56 18.73
C ASP A 194 -18.06 17.11 19.00
N GLU A 195 -18.25 16.30 17.96
CA GLU A 195 -18.66 14.91 18.09
C GLU A 195 -17.48 14.06 18.61
N PRO A 196 -17.70 13.10 19.53
CA PRO A 196 -16.62 12.30 20.11
C PRO A 196 -15.73 11.61 19.07
N ASP A 197 -16.34 11.08 18.00
CA ASP A 197 -15.69 10.32 16.93
C ASP A 197 -15.46 11.14 15.65
N PHE A 198 -15.58 12.48 15.73
CA PHE A 198 -15.55 13.38 14.57
C PHE A 198 -16.58 13.04 13.48
N LYS A 199 -17.74 12.48 13.89
CA LYS A 199 -18.82 12.07 12.99
C LYS A 199 -18.37 11.03 11.96
N LEU A 200 -17.69 9.97 12.38
CA LEU A 200 -17.14 8.93 11.49
C LEU A 200 -18.17 8.34 10.51
N LEU A 201 -19.43 8.18 10.94
CA LEU A 201 -20.52 7.73 10.07
C LEU A 201 -20.69 8.61 8.81
N TRP A 202 -20.39 9.90 8.90
CA TRP A 202 -20.46 10.82 7.77
C TRP A 202 -19.40 10.50 6.70
N LYS A 203 -18.16 10.21 7.12
CA LYS A 203 -17.08 9.76 6.22
C LYS A 203 -17.51 8.50 5.44
N GLN A 204 -18.12 7.54 6.13
CA GLN A 204 -18.65 6.32 5.51
C GLN A 204 -19.80 6.61 4.53
N THR A 205 -20.68 7.54 4.88
CA THR A 205 -21.82 7.95 4.03
C THR A 205 -21.33 8.55 2.71
N ILE A 206 -20.34 9.44 2.74
CA ILE A 206 -19.80 10.07 1.53
C ILE A 206 -19.07 9.07 0.63
N ILE A 207 -18.25 8.17 1.19
CA ILE A 207 -17.61 7.11 0.40
C ILE A 207 -18.66 6.20 -0.25
N GLY A 208 -19.69 5.81 0.51
CA GLY A 208 -20.79 5.00 -0.03
C GLY A 208 -21.59 5.71 -1.13
N ALA A 209 -21.77 7.03 -1.03
CA ALA A 209 -22.41 7.84 -2.08
C ALA A 209 -21.56 7.89 -3.36
N PHE A 210 -20.24 8.05 -3.21
CA PHE A 210 -19.30 8.04 -4.33
C PHE A 210 -19.24 6.68 -5.03
N GLU A 211 -19.19 5.59 -4.27
CA GLU A 211 -19.29 4.23 -4.81
C GLU A 211 -20.62 3.99 -5.53
N GLY A 212 -21.74 4.40 -4.91
CA GLY A 212 -23.08 4.32 -5.49
C GLY A 212 -23.23 5.11 -6.80
N GLY A 213 -22.41 6.13 -7.01
CA GLY A 213 -22.37 6.91 -8.24
C GLY A 213 -22.04 6.06 -9.49
N ALA A 214 -21.22 5.01 -9.34
CA ALA A 214 -20.96 4.07 -10.44
C ALA A 214 -22.23 3.36 -10.91
N VAL A 215 -23.10 2.97 -9.96
CA VAL A 215 -24.41 2.37 -10.25
C VAL A 215 -25.37 3.41 -10.82
N GLY A 216 -25.40 4.61 -10.25
CA GLY A 216 -26.22 5.72 -10.75
C GLY A 216 -25.91 6.12 -12.19
N ARG A 217 -24.64 5.98 -12.60
CA ARG A 217 -24.22 6.17 -14.00
C ARG A 217 -24.91 5.20 -14.96
N GLN A 218 -24.99 3.94 -14.56
CA GLN A 218 -25.49 2.81 -15.35
C GLN A 218 -27.02 2.75 -15.34
N PHE A 219 -27.62 3.11 -14.21
CA PHE A 219 -29.07 3.08 -13.97
C PHE A 219 -29.57 4.44 -13.43
N PRO A 220 -29.56 5.50 -14.24
CA PRO A 220 -29.92 6.85 -13.78
C PRO A 220 -31.37 6.99 -13.28
N TRP A 221 -32.25 6.06 -13.67
CA TRP A 221 -33.63 6.00 -13.21
C TRP A 221 -33.78 5.48 -11.77
N MET A 222 -32.76 4.82 -11.21
CA MET A 222 -32.85 4.16 -9.91
C MET A 222 -32.98 5.16 -8.75
N LEU A 223 -32.12 6.19 -8.70
CA LEU A 223 -32.14 7.20 -7.63
C LEU A 223 -33.47 7.98 -7.55
N PRO A 224 -34.04 8.48 -8.66
CA PRO A 224 -35.37 9.12 -8.64
C PRO A 224 -36.48 8.23 -8.09
N ILE A 225 -36.44 6.91 -8.35
CA ILE A 225 -37.42 5.96 -7.80
C ILE A 225 -37.21 5.81 -6.29
N MET A 226 -35.97 5.62 -5.83
CA MET A 226 -35.66 5.48 -4.41
C MET A 226 -36.05 6.73 -3.61
N LYS A 227 -35.86 7.93 -4.17
CA LYS A 227 -36.29 9.21 -3.55
C LYS A 227 -37.80 9.29 -3.29
N ARG A 228 -38.63 8.49 -3.97
CA ARG A 228 -40.09 8.43 -3.78
C ARG A 228 -40.54 7.42 -2.71
N LEU A 229 -39.65 6.55 -2.25
CA LEU A 229 -39.96 5.54 -1.22
C LEU A 229 -39.80 6.13 0.20
N PRO A 230 -40.51 5.59 1.21
CA PRO A 230 -40.27 5.93 2.61
C PRO A 230 -38.81 5.68 3.01
N LEU A 231 -38.21 6.59 3.80
CA LEU A 231 -36.79 6.47 4.17
C LEU A 231 -36.49 5.19 4.93
N SER A 232 -37.42 4.74 5.79
CA SER A 232 -37.29 3.48 6.52
C SER A 232 -37.16 2.28 5.57
N LEU A 233 -37.91 2.26 4.47
CA LEU A 233 -37.83 1.20 3.47
C LEU A 233 -36.50 1.26 2.71
N VAL A 234 -36.05 2.45 2.30
CA VAL A 234 -34.77 2.61 1.60
C VAL A 234 -33.60 2.23 2.51
N SER A 235 -33.59 2.71 3.75
CA SER A 235 -32.55 2.37 4.73
C SER A 235 -32.53 0.87 5.07
N ALA A 236 -33.68 0.19 5.05
CA ALA A 236 -33.75 -1.27 5.22
C ALA A 236 -33.20 -2.03 4.01
N MET A 237 -33.38 -1.51 2.78
CA MET A 237 -32.85 -2.12 1.56
C MET A 237 -31.35 -1.86 1.37
N ASN A 238 -30.91 -0.62 1.63
CA ASN A 238 -29.53 -0.19 1.52
C ASN A 238 -29.26 0.96 2.52
N PRO A 239 -28.56 0.68 3.65
CA PRO A 239 -28.25 1.68 4.66
C PRO A 239 -27.50 2.90 4.13
N SER A 240 -26.49 2.71 3.27
CA SER A 240 -25.68 3.81 2.69
C SER A 240 -26.52 4.76 1.86
N VAL A 241 -27.43 4.25 1.04
CA VAL A 241 -28.40 5.07 0.30
C VAL A 241 -29.37 5.76 1.26
N GLY A 242 -29.80 5.08 2.32
CA GLY A 242 -30.60 5.68 3.38
C GLY A 242 -29.91 6.88 4.03
N HIS A 243 -28.63 6.77 4.38
CA HIS A 243 -27.83 7.88 4.92
C HIS A 243 -27.68 9.03 3.91
N LEU A 244 -27.44 8.72 2.63
CA LEU A 244 -27.40 9.72 1.56
C LEU A 244 -28.73 10.49 1.46
N LEU A 245 -29.87 9.79 1.41
CA LEU A 245 -31.18 10.44 1.34
C LEU A 245 -31.50 11.25 2.62
N SER A 246 -31.07 10.78 3.79
CA SER A 246 -31.18 11.53 5.04
C SER A 246 -30.40 12.84 4.99
N TRP A 247 -29.18 12.80 4.45
CA TRP A 247 -28.37 14.00 4.23
C TRP A 247 -29.00 14.97 3.23
N GLN A 248 -29.48 14.49 2.07
CA GLN A 248 -30.18 15.34 1.08
C GLN A 248 -31.40 16.04 1.69
N ARG A 249 -32.15 15.36 2.56
CA ARG A 249 -33.21 16.00 3.35
C ARG A 249 -32.65 17.09 4.26
N GLY A 250 -31.58 16.82 5.00
CA GLY A 250 -30.92 17.80 5.86
C GLY A 250 -30.37 19.03 5.12
N VAL A 251 -29.89 18.86 3.88
CA VAL A 251 -29.52 19.98 3.00
C VAL A 251 -30.76 20.78 2.62
N ARG A 252 -31.84 20.12 2.22
CA ARG A 252 -33.11 20.78 1.91
C ARG A 252 -33.66 21.59 3.08
N GLU A 253 -33.52 21.09 4.30
CA GLU A 253 -33.93 21.78 5.52
C GLU A 253 -33.09 23.04 5.84
N GLN A 254 -31.87 23.16 5.32
CA GLN A 254 -31.07 24.39 5.41
C GLN A 254 -31.37 25.38 4.28
N VAL A 255 -31.56 24.88 3.05
CA VAL A 255 -31.80 25.73 1.89
C VAL A 255 -33.21 26.34 1.92
N ARG A 256 -34.22 25.58 2.38
CA ARG A 256 -35.62 26.04 2.38
C ARG A 256 -35.83 27.33 3.19
N PRO A 257 -35.40 27.44 4.46
CA PRO A 257 -35.59 28.67 5.24
C PRO A 257 -34.92 29.89 4.61
N ILE A 258 -33.75 29.71 3.99
CA ILE A 258 -33.05 30.79 3.26
C ILE A 258 -33.91 31.27 2.09
N LEU A 259 -34.44 30.35 1.28
CA LEU A 259 -35.31 30.72 0.15
C LEU A 259 -36.62 31.37 0.59
N GLU A 260 -37.22 30.87 1.68
CA GLU A 260 -38.47 31.39 2.24
C GLU A 260 -38.26 32.65 3.10
N GLN A 261 -37.01 33.07 3.30
CA GLN A 261 -36.61 34.21 4.14
C GLN A 261 -37.07 34.05 5.61
N THR A 262 -37.15 32.82 6.09
CA THR A 262 -37.57 32.47 7.45
C THR A 262 -36.41 32.15 8.37
N ASP A 263 -35.16 32.20 7.90
CA ASP A 263 -33.96 32.02 8.70
C ASP A 263 -33.62 33.26 9.56
N GLU A 264 -32.74 33.11 10.56
CA GLU A 264 -32.39 34.19 11.49
C GLU A 264 -31.68 35.37 10.81
N ILE A 265 -30.85 35.14 9.79
CA ILE A 265 -30.11 36.20 9.09
C ILE A 265 -31.08 37.07 8.31
N SER A 266 -32.02 36.44 7.59
CA SER A 266 -33.09 37.15 6.87
C SER A 266 -34.00 37.92 7.84
N ARG A 267 -34.33 37.36 9.02
CA ARG A 267 -35.16 38.04 10.03
C ARG A 267 -34.47 39.24 10.68
N GLN A 268 -33.16 39.19 10.88
CA GLN A 268 -32.38 40.25 11.52
C GLN A 268 -31.98 41.38 10.56
N GLY A 269 -32.30 41.27 9.25
CA GLY A 269 -31.89 42.25 8.25
C GLY A 269 -30.37 42.38 8.09
N SER A 270 -29.62 41.33 8.48
CA SER A 270 -28.17 41.33 8.50
C SER A 270 -27.59 41.24 7.07
N SER A 271 -26.49 41.95 6.83
CA SER A 271 -25.76 41.92 5.56
C SER A 271 -24.83 40.70 5.42
N ALA A 272 -24.84 39.76 6.36
CA ALA A 272 -24.05 38.53 6.35
C ALA A 272 -24.55 37.58 5.24
N ARG A 273 -24.09 37.82 4.01
CA ARG A 273 -24.52 37.08 2.83
C ARG A 273 -23.72 35.81 2.65
N THR A 274 -24.29 34.69 3.08
CA THR A 274 -23.76 33.36 2.73
C THR A 274 -23.92 33.11 1.22
N VAL A 275 -23.32 32.03 0.72
CA VAL A 275 -23.43 31.63 -0.69
C VAL A 275 -24.90 31.55 -1.11
N PHE A 276 -25.75 30.86 -0.34
CA PHE A 276 -27.14 30.63 -0.72
C PHE A 276 -28.06 31.85 -0.56
N HIS A 277 -27.78 32.74 0.40
CA HIS A 277 -28.48 34.04 0.48
C HIS A 277 -28.22 34.87 -0.78
N THR A 278 -26.97 34.88 -1.26
CA THR A 278 -26.63 35.65 -2.46
C THR A 278 -27.18 35.01 -3.73
N LEU A 279 -27.19 33.69 -3.85
CA LEU A 279 -27.80 33.03 -5.00
C LEU A 279 -29.31 33.34 -5.09
N ARG A 280 -30.02 33.33 -3.96
CA ARG A 280 -31.43 33.76 -3.88
C ARG A 280 -31.61 35.21 -4.36
N ASP A 281 -30.75 36.11 -3.90
CA ASP A 281 -30.86 37.56 -4.15
C ASP A 281 -30.20 38.01 -5.48
N SER A 282 -29.61 37.07 -6.23
CA SER A 282 -28.92 37.36 -7.49
C SER A 282 -29.86 37.61 -8.67
N ASP A 283 -29.28 38.12 -9.76
CA ASP A 283 -29.89 38.32 -11.06
C ASP A 283 -30.09 37.01 -11.87
N LEU A 284 -29.84 35.85 -11.25
CA LEU A 284 -30.13 34.55 -11.85
C LEU A 284 -31.62 34.45 -12.25
N PRO A 285 -31.94 33.79 -13.37
CA PRO A 285 -33.31 33.51 -13.77
C PRO A 285 -34.10 32.75 -12.69
N PRO A 286 -35.45 32.90 -12.62
CA PRO A 286 -36.27 32.22 -11.62
C PRO A 286 -36.08 30.69 -11.56
N GLU A 287 -35.91 30.04 -12.71
CA GLU A 287 -35.66 28.60 -12.83
C GLU A 287 -34.34 28.16 -12.16
N GLU A 288 -33.35 29.05 -12.08
CA GLU A 288 -32.06 28.83 -11.42
C GLU A 288 -32.11 29.07 -9.90
N LYS A 289 -33.26 29.52 -9.38
CA LYS A 289 -33.48 29.82 -7.96
C LYS A 289 -34.52 28.90 -7.30
N THR A 290 -34.89 27.81 -7.96
CA THR A 290 -35.81 26.82 -7.40
C THR A 290 -35.18 26.05 -6.25
N LEU A 291 -35.99 25.57 -5.30
CA LEU A 291 -35.51 24.82 -4.14
C LEU A 291 -34.66 23.61 -4.54
N GLN A 292 -35.12 22.78 -5.48
CA GLN A 292 -34.37 21.59 -5.89
C GLN A 292 -33.04 21.97 -6.54
N ARG A 293 -33.01 23.03 -7.36
CA ARG A 293 -31.79 23.51 -8.01
C ARG A 293 -30.73 23.94 -6.99
N LEU A 294 -31.13 24.68 -5.96
CA LEU A 294 -30.22 25.11 -4.90
C LEU A 294 -29.84 23.95 -3.95
N CYS A 295 -30.73 22.99 -3.69
CA CYS A 295 -30.38 21.76 -2.99
C CYS A 295 -29.30 20.97 -3.73
N ASP A 296 -29.45 20.77 -5.04
CA ASP A 296 -28.43 20.08 -5.85
C ASP A 296 -27.08 20.81 -5.80
N GLU A 297 -27.07 22.14 -5.80
CA GLU A 297 -25.83 22.92 -5.63
C GLU A 297 -25.24 22.73 -4.23
N ALA A 298 -26.07 22.78 -3.19
CA ALA A 298 -25.68 22.62 -1.80
C ALA A 298 -25.09 21.24 -1.50
N GLU A 299 -25.70 20.19 -2.05
CA GLU A 299 -25.22 18.81 -1.96
C GLU A 299 -23.81 18.70 -2.54
N ILE A 300 -23.59 19.20 -3.76
CA ILE A 300 -22.25 19.18 -4.38
C ILE A 300 -21.26 20.04 -3.62
N LEU A 301 -21.63 21.25 -3.23
CA LEU A 301 -20.71 22.19 -2.59
C LEU A 301 -20.20 21.65 -1.25
N THR A 302 -21.10 21.12 -0.42
CA THR A 302 -20.73 20.56 0.88
C THR A 302 -20.03 19.20 0.77
N GLY A 303 -20.50 18.31 -0.12
CA GLY A 303 -19.86 17.00 -0.30
C GLY A 303 -18.46 17.10 -0.90
N ALA A 304 -18.27 17.96 -1.92
CA ALA A 304 -16.96 18.15 -2.53
C ALA A 304 -15.99 18.92 -1.63
N GLY A 305 -16.49 19.95 -0.92
CA GLY A 305 -15.70 20.78 -0.01
C GLY A 305 -15.20 20.04 1.23
N SER A 306 -15.84 18.93 1.61
CA SER A 306 -15.44 18.17 2.80
C SER A 306 -14.41 17.06 2.49
N GLU A 307 -14.76 16.10 1.63
CA GLU A 307 -13.92 14.89 1.44
C GLU A 307 -12.56 15.18 0.79
N THR A 308 -12.52 16.04 -0.23
CA THR A 308 -11.34 16.19 -1.08
C THR A 308 -10.17 16.84 -0.33
N THR A 309 -10.44 17.91 0.43
CA THR A 309 -9.44 18.54 1.29
C THR A 309 -9.04 17.61 2.43
N ALA A 310 -10.00 16.94 3.07
CA ALA A 310 -9.73 16.01 4.16
C ALA A 310 -8.78 14.88 3.74
N GLN A 311 -9.03 14.26 2.59
CA GLN A 311 -8.17 13.22 2.04
C GLN A 311 -6.74 13.71 1.78
N THR A 312 -6.59 14.94 1.25
CA THR A 312 -5.28 15.52 1.00
C THR A 312 -4.51 15.77 2.29
N LEU A 313 -5.18 16.32 3.32
CA LEU A 313 -4.60 16.53 4.65
C LEU A 313 -4.15 15.21 5.29
N THR A 314 -5.00 14.18 5.26
CA THR A 314 -4.67 12.85 5.79
C THR A 314 -3.42 12.28 5.12
N ARG A 315 -3.34 12.35 3.78
CA ARG A 315 -2.19 11.80 3.04
C ARG A 315 -0.91 12.59 3.28
N ILE A 316 -0.99 13.92 3.38
CA ILE A 316 0.18 14.75 3.73
C ILE A 316 0.76 14.29 5.08
N LEU A 317 -0.07 14.16 6.12
CA LEU A 317 0.43 13.74 7.44
C LEU A 317 0.95 12.29 7.46
N PHE A 318 0.29 11.39 6.72
CA PHE A 318 0.78 10.02 6.54
C PHE A 318 2.20 10.02 5.95
N TYR A 319 2.40 10.68 4.80
CA TYR A 319 3.68 10.65 4.10
C TYR A 319 4.79 11.37 4.87
N LEU A 320 4.49 12.50 5.51
CA LEU A 320 5.44 13.20 6.36
C LEU A 320 5.95 12.30 7.49
N LYS A 321 5.10 11.50 8.13
CA LYS A 321 5.54 10.60 9.20
C LYS A 321 6.43 9.46 8.69
N HIS A 322 6.14 8.93 7.50
CA HIS A 322 6.96 7.89 6.86
C HIS A 322 8.28 8.43 6.28
N LEU A 323 8.43 9.76 6.17
CA LEU A 323 9.64 10.41 5.69
C LEU A 323 10.17 11.43 6.73
N PRO A 324 10.84 10.96 7.80
CA PRO A 324 11.29 11.83 8.90
C PRO A 324 12.16 13.00 8.44
N ALA A 325 12.93 12.83 7.37
CA ALA A 325 13.73 13.92 6.80
C ALA A 325 12.86 15.07 6.27
N ALA A 326 11.77 14.75 5.57
CA ALA A 326 10.84 15.76 5.06
C ALA A 326 10.07 16.43 6.20
N LEU A 327 9.63 15.66 7.21
CA LEU A 327 8.96 16.21 8.39
C LEU A 327 9.87 17.15 9.18
N ARG A 328 11.14 16.79 9.41
CA ARG A 328 12.10 17.66 10.09
C ARG A 328 12.32 18.97 9.34
N LYS A 329 12.56 18.90 8.03
CA LYS A 329 12.77 20.09 7.19
C LYS A 329 11.56 21.02 7.17
N LEU A 330 10.35 20.45 7.15
CA LEU A 330 9.12 21.23 7.29
C LEU A 330 9.02 21.88 8.67
N ARG A 331 9.29 21.14 9.75
CA ARG A 331 9.30 21.70 11.11
C ARG A 331 10.31 22.83 11.25
N GLU A 332 11.53 22.66 10.73
CA GLU A 332 12.57 23.70 10.74
C GLU A 332 12.11 24.99 10.03
N GLU A 333 11.48 24.87 8.85
CA GLU A 333 10.94 26.04 8.14
C GLU A 333 9.79 26.71 8.90
N LEU A 334 8.88 25.92 9.47
CA LEU A 334 7.75 26.43 10.26
C LEU A 334 8.22 27.06 11.57
N ASP A 335 9.21 26.49 12.26
CA ASP A 335 9.76 27.02 13.50
C ASP A 335 10.49 28.36 13.26
N ALA A 336 11.21 28.48 12.13
CA ALA A 336 11.84 29.72 11.73
C ALA A 336 10.83 30.81 11.38
N ALA A 337 9.73 30.46 10.71
CA ALA A 337 8.67 31.40 10.33
C ALA A 337 7.72 31.76 11.48
N MET A 338 7.48 30.83 12.41
CA MET A 338 6.57 30.95 13.55
C MET A 338 7.29 30.57 14.86
N PRO A 339 8.02 31.53 15.47
CA PRO A 339 8.70 31.29 16.75
C PRO A 339 7.76 30.85 17.88
N SER A 340 6.51 31.32 17.84
CA SER A 340 5.42 30.89 18.73
C SER A 340 4.60 29.79 18.06
N ALA A 341 4.40 28.66 18.73
CA ALA A 341 3.48 27.61 18.27
C ALA A 341 2.00 28.00 18.41
N VAL A 342 1.71 29.07 19.17
CA VAL A 342 0.34 29.58 19.38
C VAL A 342 -0.10 30.44 18.20
N ASP A 343 0.80 31.29 17.69
CA ASP A 343 0.45 32.30 16.68
C ASP A 343 0.70 31.79 15.26
N ILE A 344 -0.32 31.18 14.67
CA ILE A 344 -0.26 30.67 13.29
C ILE A 344 -0.35 31.83 12.29
N LEU A 345 0.65 31.90 11.41
CA LEU A 345 0.72 32.91 10.36
C LEU A 345 -0.55 32.93 9.48
N PRO A 346 -0.92 34.10 8.94
CA PRO A 346 -2.01 34.17 7.97
C PRO A 346 -1.66 33.40 6.70
N TRP A 347 -2.70 32.98 5.98
CA TRP A 347 -2.58 32.13 4.80
C TRP A 347 -1.65 32.76 3.75
N SER A 348 -1.74 34.08 3.57
CA SER A 348 -0.91 34.84 2.63
C SER A 348 0.60 34.76 2.93
N GLU A 349 0.99 34.56 4.19
CA GLU A 349 2.40 34.39 4.57
C GLU A 349 2.82 32.93 4.51
N LEU A 350 1.96 31.99 4.91
CA LEU A 350 2.23 30.55 4.82
C LEU A 350 2.49 30.09 3.37
N GLN A 351 1.77 30.68 2.40
CA GLN A 351 1.97 30.39 0.98
C GLN A 351 3.33 30.84 0.42
N LYS A 352 4.06 31.69 1.14
CA LYS A 352 5.40 32.13 0.73
C LYS A 352 6.48 31.18 1.23
N LEU A 353 6.15 30.25 2.13
CA LEU A 353 7.10 29.26 2.64
C LEU A 353 7.34 28.19 1.57
N PRO A 354 8.56 28.11 1.01
CA PRO A 354 8.82 27.28 -0.16
C PRO A 354 8.64 25.79 0.12
N TYR A 355 9.07 25.30 1.30
CA TYR A 355 9.01 23.88 1.60
C TYR A 355 7.60 23.42 2.01
N LEU A 356 6.85 24.20 2.80
CA LEU A 356 5.42 23.96 3.05
C LEU A 356 4.63 23.94 1.74
N THR A 357 4.88 24.88 0.84
CA THR A 357 4.26 24.92 -0.49
C THR A 357 4.58 23.66 -1.30
N ALA A 358 5.84 23.21 -1.27
CA ALA A 358 6.27 21.99 -1.93
C ALA A 358 5.61 20.73 -1.34
N VAL A 359 5.47 20.66 -0.01
CA VAL A 359 4.77 19.58 0.70
C VAL A 359 3.30 19.53 0.30
N ILE A 360 2.61 20.67 0.23
CA ILE A 360 1.21 20.73 -0.18
C ILE A 360 1.04 20.35 -1.65
N ARG A 361 1.93 20.81 -2.54
CA ARG A 361 1.90 20.43 -3.97
C ARG A 361 2.14 18.93 -4.16
N GLU A 362 3.08 18.34 -3.43
CA GLU A 362 3.33 16.90 -3.49
C GLU A 362 2.19 16.09 -2.86
N GLY A 363 1.61 16.60 -1.77
CA GLY A 363 0.39 16.07 -1.17
C GLY A 363 -0.78 16.04 -2.13
N LEU A 364 -1.03 17.14 -2.84
CA LEU A 364 -2.07 17.23 -3.88
C LEU A 364 -1.82 16.27 -5.05
N ARG A 365 -0.55 16.05 -5.41
CA ARG A 365 -0.17 15.11 -6.48
C ARG A 365 -0.51 13.69 -6.09
N LEU A 366 -0.16 13.28 -4.86
CA LEU A 366 -0.37 11.92 -4.34
C LEU A 366 -1.73 11.69 -3.67
N SER A 367 -2.51 12.75 -3.43
CA SER A 367 -3.95 12.64 -3.16
C SER A 367 -4.77 12.46 -4.43
N TYR A 368 -4.19 12.79 -5.60
CA TYR A 368 -4.77 12.74 -6.94
C TYR A 368 -5.95 13.72 -7.18
N GLY A 369 -6.63 14.15 -6.11
CA GLY A 369 -7.88 14.88 -6.20
C GLY A 369 -8.98 14.00 -6.82
N VAL A 370 -9.41 14.36 -8.03
CA VAL A 370 -10.34 13.53 -8.81
C VAL A 370 -9.56 12.46 -9.56
N THR A 371 -9.79 11.19 -9.22
CA THR A 371 -9.15 10.05 -9.87
C THR A 371 -9.84 9.62 -11.15
N THR A 372 -11.09 10.03 -11.36
CA THR A 372 -11.85 9.56 -12.51
C THR A 372 -11.56 10.34 -13.78
N ARG A 373 -11.77 9.70 -14.94
CA ARG A 373 -11.67 10.33 -16.26
C ARG A 373 -12.65 11.51 -16.38
N LEU A 374 -12.24 12.57 -17.09
CA LEU A 374 -13.04 13.80 -17.19
C LEU A 374 -13.51 14.07 -18.64
N PRO A 375 -14.53 13.37 -19.15
CA PRO A 375 -14.93 13.50 -20.55
C PRO A 375 -15.43 14.90 -20.93
N ARG A 376 -15.06 15.33 -22.14
CA ARG A 376 -15.52 16.55 -22.80
C ARG A 376 -16.03 16.23 -24.19
N ILE A 377 -17.08 16.92 -24.60
CA ILE A 377 -17.65 16.85 -25.94
C ILE A 377 -17.43 18.20 -26.60
N PHE A 378 -16.88 18.16 -27.81
CA PHE A 378 -16.64 19.34 -28.65
C PHE A 378 -17.54 19.29 -29.89
N HIS A 379 -17.93 20.46 -30.40
CA HIS A 379 -18.78 20.59 -31.59
C HIS A 379 -17.97 20.81 -32.88
N TYR A 380 -16.70 20.43 -32.86
CA TYR A 380 -15.76 20.47 -33.97
C TYR A 380 -14.78 19.31 -33.80
N ASP A 381 -14.13 18.91 -34.89
CA ASP A 381 -13.19 17.79 -34.90
C ASP A 381 -11.91 18.14 -34.12
N ILE A 382 -11.37 17.18 -33.39
CA ILE A 382 -10.15 17.35 -32.59
C ILE A 382 -9.02 16.58 -33.24
N GLU A 383 -7.95 17.29 -33.58
CA GLU A 383 -6.72 16.69 -34.09
C GLU A 383 -5.82 16.22 -32.94
N TYR A 384 -5.41 14.95 -32.96
CA TYR A 384 -4.47 14.38 -32.01
C TYR A 384 -3.54 13.38 -32.69
N ARG A 385 -2.25 13.70 -32.82
CA ARG A 385 -1.20 12.81 -33.36
C ARG A 385 -1.59 12.10 -34.68
N GLY A 386 -2.23 12.82 -35.59
CA GLY A 386 -2.68 12.30 -36.89
C GLY A 386 -4.05 11.62 -36.88
N TYR A 387 -4.70 11.50 -35.73
CA TYR A 387 -6.10 11.12 -35.62
C TYR A 387 -7.01 12.36 -35.65
N THR A 388 -8.03 12.33 -36.50
CA THR A 388 -9.15 13.27 -36.50
C THR A 388 -10.28 12.68 -35.67
N ILE A 389 -10.49 13.19 -34.46
CA ILE A 389 -11.59 12.77 -33.58
C ILE A 389 -12.86 13.51 -33.99
N PRO A 390 -13.94 12.82 -34.40
CA PRO A 390 -15.15 13.47 -34.87
C PRO A 390 -15.85 14.33 -33.81
N ALA A 391 -16.40 15.46 -34.22
CA ALA A 391 -17.30 16.29 -33.41
C ALA A 391 -18.42 15.47 -32.77
N GLY A 392 -18.78 15.80 -31.52
CA GLY A 392 -19.78 15.07 -30.75
C GLY A 392 -19.25 13.84 -30.00
N THR A 393 -17.98 13.46 -30.21
CA THR A 393 -17.35 12.34 -29.49
C THR A 393 -16.92 12.78 -28.08
N PRO A 394 -17.34 12.06 -27.02
CA PRO A 394 -16.72 12.17 -25.70
C PRO A 394 -15.25 11.79 -25.73
N VAL A 395 -14.38 12.73 -25.34
CA VAL A 395 -12.94 12.50 -25.18
C VAL A 395 -12.54 12.83 -23.75
N SER A 396 -11.83 11.92 -23.10
CA SER A 396 -11.36 12.09 -21.73
C SER A 396 -9.86 11.87 -21.60
N GLN A 397 -9.31 12.48 -20.55
CA GLN A 397 -8.07 12.06 -19.91
C GLN A 397 -8.36 11.90 -18.42
N THR A 398 -7.55 11.10 -17.75
CA THR A 398 -7.67 10.84 -16.31
C THR A 398 -6.58 11.58 -15.55
N PRO A 399 -6.92 12.48 -14.59
CA PRO A 399 -5.93 13.25 -13.83
C PRO A 399 -4.87 12.38 -13.14
N TYR A 400 -5.28 11.22 -12.60
CA TYR A 400 -4.36 10.25 -11.98
C TYR A 400 -3.16 9.94 -12.91
N PHE A 401 -3.40 9.56 -14.16
CA PHE A 401 -2.31 9.21 -15.10
C PHE A 401 -1.36 10.37 -15.41
N ILE A 402 -1.81 11.62 -15.28
CA ILE A 402 -0.94 12.79 -15.46
C ILE A 402 -0.07 12.99 -14.22
N LEU A 403 -0.68 12.89 -13.03
CA LEU A 403 -0.04 13.11 -11.73
C LEU A 403 1.00 12.03 -11.37
N VAL A 404 0.90 10.85 -11.99
CA VAL A 404 1.87 9.76 -11.83
C VAL A 404 2.66 9.44 -13.10
N HIS A 405 2.60 10.31 -14.13
CA HIS A 405 3.30 10.05 -15.39
C HIS A 405 4.83 10.11 -15.17
N PRO A 406 5.59 9.04 -15.43
CA PRO A 406 7.02 8.98 -15.10
C PRO A 406 7.89 9.96 -15.88
N SER A 407 7.45 10.39 -17.08
CA SER A 407 8.18 11.41 -17.85
C SER A 407 8.02 12.83 -17.27
N VAL A 408 7.01 13.06 -16.44
CA VAL A 408 6.74 14.34 -15.79
C VAL A 408 7.26 14.30 -14.35
N PHE A 409 6.98 13.20 -13.65
CA PHE A 409 7.34 12.97 -12.25
C PHE A 409 8.20 11.71 -12.14
N PRO A 410 9.54 11.83 -12.18
CA PRO A 410 10.44 10.70 -11.88
C PRO A 410 10.18 10.15 -10.47
N GLU A 411 10.25 8.82 -10.33
CA GLU A 411 9.80 8.10 -9.11
C GLU A 411 8.39 8.55 -8.67
N PRO A 412 7.36 8.39 -9.53
CA PRO A 412 6.07 9.06 -9.35
C PRO A 412 5.32 8.63 -8.08
N GLN A 413 5.61 7.46 -7.51
CA GLN A 413 4.96 7.00 -6.28
C GLN A 413 5.65 7.51 -5.00
N ARG A 414 6.84 8.09 -5.11
CA ARG A 414 7.59 8.60 -3.95
C ARG A 414 7.14 10.02 -3.61
N PHE A 415 6.81 10.23 -2.34
CA PHE A 415 6.54 11.57 -1.80
C PHE A 415 7.86 12.35 -1.69
N LEU A 416 8.09 13.27 -2.63
CA LEU A 416 9.34 14.03 -2.73
C LEU A 416 9.04 15.53 -2.93
N PRO A 417 8.84 16.31 -1.84
CA PRO A 417 8.62 17.75 -1.94
C PRO A 417 9.72 18.50 -2.70
N GLU A 418 10.98 18.06 -2.56
CA GLU A 418 12.16 18.65 -3.22
C GLU A 418 11.98 18.88 -4.72
N ARG A 419 11.24 17.99 -5.41
CA ARG A 419 11.03 18.08 -6.87
C ARG A 419 10.40 19.41 -7.32
N TRP A 420 9.56 20.00 -6.46
CA TRP A 420 8.87 21.26 -6.79
C TRP A 420 9.84 22.44 -6.70
N ILE A 421 10.74 22.43 -5.73
CA ILE A 421 11.77 23.45 -5.54
C ILE A 421 12.82 23.32 -6.63
N GLU A 422 13.30 22.10 -6.88
CA GLU A 422 14.27 21.82 -7.94
C GLU A 422 13.74 22.22 -9.32
N ALA A 423 12.48 21.88 -9.64
CA ALA A 423 11.86 22.28 -10.90
C ALA A 423 11.82 23.80 -11.05
N GLU A 424 11.45 24.53 -10.00
CA GLU A 424 11.43 25.99 -10.00
C GLU A 424 12.83 26.59 -10.21
N THR A 425 13.85 26.07 -9.52
CA THR A 425 15.26 26.52 -9.72
C THR A 425 15.78 26.25 -11.12
N GLN A 426 15.27 25.21 -11.80
CA GLN A 426 15.62 24.86 -13.18
C GLN A 426 14.74 25.56 -14.23
N GLY A 427 13.79 26.42 -13.81
CA GLY A 427 12.85 27.08 -14.72
C GLY A 427 11.82 26.13 -15.34
N LYS A 428 11.63 24.93 -14.79
CA LYS A 428 10.65 23.94 -15.25
C LYS A 428 9.28 24.20 -14.62
N ARG A 429 8.24 24.27 -15.47
CA ARG A 429 6.84 24.51 -15.06
C ARG A 429 6.13 23.22 -14.65
N LEU A 430 6.57 22.59 -13.57
CA LEU A 430 5.96 21.36 -13.06
C LEU A 430 4.50 21.58 -12.60
N ASP A 431 4.18 22.81 -12.18
CA ASP A 431 2.83 23.26 -11.82
C ASP A 431 1.81 23.09 -12.97
N LYS A 432 2.27 23.13 -14.23
CA LYS A 432 1.42 22.84 -15.40
C LYS A 432 0.82 21.42 -15.30
N TYR A 433 1.50 20.47 -14.70
CA TYR A 433 1.05 19.08 -14.63
C TYR A 433 0.35 18.73 -13.31
N LEU A 434 0.29 19.66 -12.36
CA LEU A 434 -0.49 19.50 -11.12
C LEU A 434 -1.98 19.71 -11.41
N VAL A 435 -2.61 18.68 -11.96
CA VAL A 435 -3.99 18.71 -12.45
C VAL A 435 -5.03 18.21 -11.43
N SER A 436 -4.69 18.14 -10.14
CA SER A 436 -5.59 17.63 -9.07
C SER A 436 -6.90 18.44 -8.95
N PHE A 437 -6.89 19.71 -9.36
CA PHE A 437 -8.08 20.58 -9.41
C PHE A 437 -8.76 20.61 -10.79
N GLY A 438 -8.27 19.82 -11.75
CA GLY A 438 -8.60 19.94 -13.17
C GLY A 438 -8.12 21.26 -13.77
N LYS A 439 -8.50 21.52 -15.03
CA LYS A 439 -8.19 22.75 -15.76
C LYS A 439 -9.36 23.26 -16.60
N GLY A 440 -9.18 24.47 -17.12
CA GLY A 440 -10.09 25.10 -18.07
C GLY A 440 -11.35 25.65 -17.42
N SER A 441 -12.38 25.88 -18.26
CA SER A 441 -13.66 26.45 -17.82
C SER A 441 -14.42 25.61 -16.79
N ARG A 442 -14.02 24.36 -16.56
CA ARG A 442 -14.62 23.41 -15.60
C ARG A 442 -13.70 23.07 -14.42
N GLN A 443 -12.64 23.85 -14.20
CA GLN A 443 -11.73 23.70 -13.07
C GLN A 443 -12.47 23.81 -11.72
N CYS A 444 -11.92 23.18 -10.67
CA CYS A 444 -12.45 23.21 -9.31
C CYS A 444 -12.89 24.62 -8.88
N LEU A 445 -14.06 24.72 -8.23
CA LEU A 445 -14.56 25.97 -7.65
C LEU A 445 -13.79 26.33 -6.39
N GLY A 446 -13.65 25.37 -5.49
CA GLY A 446 -13.09 25.57 -4.15
C GLY A 446 -11.57 25.57 -4.07
N MET A 447 -10.83 25.72 -5.18
CA MET A 447 -9.36 25.58 -5.17
C MET A 447 -8.68 26.49 -4.14
N ASN A 448 -9.09 27.77 -4.07
CA ASN A 448 -8.52 28.72 -3.11
C ASN A 448 -8.87 28.38 -1.66
N LEU A 449 -10.11 27.93 -1.42
CA LEU A 449 -10.56 27.51 -0.10
C LEU A 449 -9.78 26.28 0.38
N ALA A 450 -9.64 25.27 -0.48
CA ALA A 450 -8.86 24.07 -0.18
C ALA A 450 -7.40 24.42 0.14
N TYR A 451 -6.78 25.34 -0.62
CA TYR A 451 -5.43 25.81 -0.27
C TYR A 451 -5.40 26.47 1.11
N ALA A 452 -6.30 27.41 1.41
CA ALA A 452 -6.34 28.06 2.72
C ALA A 452 -6.45 27.04 3.86
N GLU A 453 -7.37 26.08 3.74
CA GLU A 453 -7.54 24.98 4.69
C GLU A 453 -6.26 24.13 4.82
N MET A 454 -5.62 23.74 3.70
CA MET A 454 -4.40 22.94 3.71
C MET A 454 -3.23 23.65 4.37
N TYR A 455 -2.96 24.92 4.00
CA TYR A 455 -1.86 25.69 4.59
C TYR A 455 -2.05 25.86 6.09
N LEU A 456 -3.24 26.27 6.53
CA LEU A 456 -3.51 26.50 7.95
C LEU A 456 -3.49 25.20 8.75
N ALA A 457 -4.15 24.13 8.28
CA ALA A 457 -4.21 22.88 9.02
C ALA A 457 -2.85 22.16 9.08
N VAL A 458 -2.10 22.08 7.96
CA VAL A 458 -0.77 21.43 7.95
C VAL A 458 0.20 22.21 8.84
N ALA A 459 0.27 23.54 8.69
CA ALA A 459 1.14 24.37 9.52
C ALA A 459 0.83 24.20 11.01
N THR A 460 -0.44 24.29 11.40
CA THR A 460 -0.86 24.14 12.81
C THR A 460 -0.55 22.75 13.35
N VAL A 461 -0.96 21.69 12.65
CA VAL A 461 -0.82 20.33 13.17
C VAL A 461 0.65 19.92 13.27
N VAL A 462 1.45 20.18 12.24
CA VAL A 462 2.88 19.82 12.22
C VAL A 462 3.68 20.59 13.27
N ARG A 463 3.31 21.86 13.52
CA ARG A 463 3.98 22.73 14.49
C ARG A 463 3.68 22.35 15.94
N ARG A 464 2.45 21.87 16.22
CA ARG A 464 1.96 21.66 17.59
C ARG A 464 1.99 20.21 18.06
N PHE A 465 1.96 19.26 17.14
CA PHE A 465 1.82 17.84 17.47
C PHE A 465 2.93 16.99 16.88
N ASP A 466 3.24 15.92 17.61
CA ASP A 466 3.84 14.72 17.06
C ASP A 466 2.80 13.60 17.11
N TRP A 467 2.91 12.64 16.19
CA TRP A 467 1.95 11.54 16.09
C TRP A 467 2.66 10.27 15.66
N GLU A 468 2.08 9.11 15.96
CA GLU A 468 2.52 7.80 15.47
C GLU A 468 1.41 7.14 14.68
N MET A 469 1.79 6.27 13.74
CA MET A 469 0.80 5.52 12.96
C MET A 469 0.31 4.34 13.80
N PHE A 470 -1.00 4.16 13.87
CA PHE A 470 -1.61 3.01 14.54
C PHE A 470 -2.22 2.09 13.49
N GLN A 471 -1.66 0.91 13.31
CA GLN A 471 -2.16 -0.11 12.36
C GLN A 471 -2.41 0.45 10.94
N THR A 472 -1.57 1.38 10.49
CA THR A 472 -1.70 2.02 9.17
C THR A 472 -0.39 1.88 8.41
N THR A 473 -0.48 1.45 7.15
CA THR A 473 0.62 1.19 6.22
C THR A 473 0.39 1.94 4.91
N LEU A 474 1.32 1.82 3.95
CA LEU A 474 1.18 2.45 2.64
C LEU A 474 -0.05 1.94 1.88
N ASP A 475 -0.44 0.68 2.08
CA ASP A 475 -1.61 0.07 1.45
C ASP A 475 -2.94 0.71 1.84
N ASP A 476 -2.96 1.43 2.98
CA ASP A 476 -4.12 2.16 3.50
C ASP A 476 -4.25 3.58 2.90
N ILE A 477 -3.35 3.97 1.99
CA ILE A 477 -3.44 5.29 1.33
C ILE A 477 -3.26 5.26 -0.20
N VAL A 478 -2.83 4.13 -0.77
CA VAL A 478 -2.73 3.96 -2.23
C VAL A 478 -4.12 3.85 -2.85
N CYS A 479 -4.30 4.43 -4.05
CA CYS A 479 -5.55 4.32 -4.79
C CYS A 479 -5.73 2.89 -5.30
N LYS A 480 -6.77 2.20 -4.81
CA LYS A 480 -7.19 0.87 -5.32
C LYS A 480 -8.48 0.95 -6.14
N HIS A 481 -9.34 1.89 -5.79
CA HIS A 481 -10.64 2.10 -6.42
C HIS A 481 -10.81 3.56 -6.85
N ASP A 482 -11.33 3.79 -8.05
CA ASP A 482 -11.82 5.08 -8.55
C ASP A 482 -13.31 5.20 -8.30
N PHE A 483 -13.68 5.89 -7.21
CA PHE A 483 -15.06 6.28 -6.93
C PHE A 483 -15.20 7.79 -7.05
N PHE A 484 -14.74 8.38 -8.17
CA PHE A 484 -14.54 9.83 -8.34
C PHE A 484 -13.34 10.37 -7.56
N ILE A 485 -13.13 9.89 -6.32
CA ILE A 485 -11.93 10.08 -5.53
C ILE A 485 -11.18 8.75 -5.37
N ALA A 486 -9.91 8.84 -4.97
CA ALA A 486 -9.10 7.67 -4.66
C ALA A 486 -9.61 7.00 -3.39
N VAL A 487 -9.88 5.71 -3.45
CA VAL A 487 -10.30 4.92 -2.28
C VAL A 487 -9.40 3.69 -2.12
N ASP A 488 -9.06 3.39 -0.87
CA ASP A 488 -7.98 2.50 -0.40
C ASP A 488 -8.45 1.18 0.26
N LEU A 489 -9.78 1.03 0.47
CA LEU A 489 -10.51 -0.01 1.25
C LEU A 489 -9.77 -1.33 1.61
N PRO A 490 -9.97 -1.80 2.88
CA PRO A 490 -11.18 -2.56 3.21
C PRO A 490 -11.87 -2.13 4.52
N THR A 491 -12.53 -0.97 4.56
CA THR A 491 -13.47 -0.63 5.65
C THR A 491 -14.93 -0.68 5.19
N MET A 492 -15.47 -1.90 5.07
CA MET A 492 -16.88 -2.23 5.33
C MET A 492 -16.97 -3.72 5.73
N ARG A 493 -16.61 -4.06 6.98
CA ARG A 493 -17.22 -5.21 7.64
C ARG A 493 -18.57 -4.75 8.19
N THR A 494 -19.59 -4.62 7.34
CA THR A 494 -21.01 -4.74 7.71
C THR A 494 -21.90 -4.86 6.47
N THR A 495 -22.63 -5.98 6.43
CA THR A 495 -23.84 -6.27 5.64
C THR A 495 -23.73 -6.33 4.12
N SER A 496 -23.40 -7.51 3.61
CA SER A 496 -23.98 -8.03 2.37
C SER A 496 -25.51 -7.99 2.46
N PHE A 497 -26.17 -7.34 1.50
CA PHE A 497 -27.57 -7.64 1.18
C PHE A 497 -27.77 -7.77 -0.32
N SER A 498 -28.17 -8.97 -0.69
CA SER A 498 -28.73 -9.36 -1.97
C SER A 498 -30.06 -8.62 -2.17
N VAL A 499 -30.14 -7.74 -3.17
CA VAL A 499 -31.43 -7.22 -3.63
C VAL A 499 -31.92 -8.09 -4.78
N LEU A 500 -33.06 -8.73 -4.55
CA LEU A 500 -33.87 -9.44 -5.52
C LEU A 500 -34.06 -8.63 -6.80
N ALA A 501 -33.50 -9.11 -7.91
CA ALA A 501 -34.09 -8.96 -9.23
C ALA A 501 -34.78 -10.29 -9.57
N ALA A 502 -36.03 -10.42 -9.14
CA ALA A 502 -36.90 -11.46 -9.65
C ALA A 502 -37.35 -11.09 -11.09
N ALA A 503 -37.34 -12.12 -11.95
CA ALA A 503 -37.91 -12.20 -13.30
C ALA A 503 -36.97 -11.92 -14.48
N ILE A 504 -36.14 -12.92 -14.83
CA ILE A 504 -36.37 -13.84 -15.96
C ILE A 504 -35.55 -15.11 -15.67
N GLY A 505 -36.24 -16.24 -15.54
CA GLY A 505 -35.63 -17.53 -15.23
C GLY A 505 -34.94 -18.16 -16.44
N LEU A 506 -33.79 -18.78 -16.21
CA LEU A 506 -33.55 -20.22 -16.39
C LEU A 506 -32.05 -20.52 -16.17
N LEU A 507 -31.79 -21.40 -15.20
CA LEU A 507 -30.62 -22.30 -15.07
C LEU A 507 -29.21 -21.66 -14.95
N SER A 508 -28.73 -21.50 -13.73
CA SER A 508 -27.59 -22.30 -13.24
C SER A 508 -27.38 -22.06 -11.74
N THR A 509 -27.30 -23.14 -10.98
CA THR A 509 -26.84 -23.13 -9.59
C THR A 509 -25.32 -22.90 -9.60
N ALA A 510 -24.87 -21.65 -9.57
CA ALA A 510 -23.49 -21.33 -9.25
C ALA A 510 -23.39 -21.15 -7.72
N ALA A 511 -22.63 -22.04 -7.09
CA ALA A 511 -22.29 -21.97 -5.68
C ALA A 511 -21.68 -20.60 -5.36
N ALA A 512 -21.97 -20.06 -4.17
CA ALA A 512 -21.31 -18.89 -3.63
C ALA A 512 -19.79 -19.11 -3.64
N GLN A 513 -19.11 -18.51 -4.61
CA GLN A 513 -17.67 -18.54 -4.75
C GLN A 513 -17.13 -17.58 -3.69
N SER A 514 -16.47 -18.13 -2.67
CA SER A 514 -15.73 -17.37 -1.67
C SER A 514 -14.76 -16.40 -2.37
N ASP A 515 -14.66 -15.16 -1.89
CA ASP A 515 -13.67 -14.17 -2.32
C ASP A 515 -12.24 -14.69 -2.03
N ILE A 516 -11.68 -15.50 -2.93
CA ILE A 516 -10.28 -15.92 -2.90
C ILE A 516 -9.45 -14.86 -3.62
N PRO A 517 -8.35 -14.36 -3.03
CA PRO A 517 -7.44 -13.45 -3.73
C PRO A 517 -6.90 -14.12 -5.00
N LYS A 518 -6.73 -13.31 -6.06
CA LYS A 518 -6.01 -13.77 -7.25
C LYS A 518 -4.52 -13.93 -6.92
N ARG A 519 -3.83 -14.82 -7.64
CA ARG A 519 -2.36 -14.95 -7.54
C ARG A 519 -1.71 -13.57 -7.72
N PRO A 520 -0.93 -13.09 -6.74
CA PRO A 520 -0.19 -11.85 -6.87
C PRO A 520 0.85 -11.94 -7.99
N ILE A 521 1.06 -10.85 -8.71
CA ILE A 521 2.18 -10.72 -9.65
C ILE A 521 3.37 -10.25 -8.83
N VAL A 522 4.32 -11.15 -8.59
CA VAL A 522 5.51 -10.87 -7.78
C VAL A 522 6.73 -10.90 -8.68
N GLU A 523 7.39 -9.76 -8.82
CA GLU A 523 8.61 -9.61 -9.62
C GLU A 523 9.77 -9.08 -8.76
N PRO A 524 11.01 -9.55 -8.98
CA PRO A 524 12.18 -9.01 -8.31
C PRO A 524 12.42 -7.54 -8.67
N ALA A 525 12.44 -6.64 -7.67
CA ALA A 525 12.74 -5.22 -7.89
C ALA A 525 13.32 -4.53 -6.64
N PRO A 526 14.31 -3.61 -6.79
CA PRO A 526 14.91 -3.18 -8.06
C PRO A 526 15.98 -4.13 -8.61
N PHE A 527 16.49 -5.07 -7.82
CA PHE A 527 17.50 -6.04 -8.25
C PHE A 527 16.89 -7.44 -8.40
N ASN A 528 17.55 -8.27 -9.22
CA ASN A 528 17.20 -9.67 -9.46
C ASN A 528 18.43 -10.57 -9.30
N SER A 529 18.22 -11.88 -9.23
CA SER A 529 19.27 -12.89 -9.05
C SER A 529 20.14 -13.16 -10.30
N GLY A 530 20.12 -12.25 -11.28
CA GLY A 530 20.92 -12.29 -12.50
C GLY A 530 20.29 -13.03 -13.67
N LYS A 531 19.13 -13.66 -13.49
CA LYS A 531 18.34 -14.29 -14.57
C LYS A 531 16.86 -14.02 -14.37
N ALA A 532 16.12 -14.03 -15.47
CA ALA A 532 14.66 -14.02 -15.42
C ALA A 532 14.16 -15.31 -14.77
N MET A 533 13.14 -15.16 -13.92
CA MET A 533 12.52 -16.29 -13.24
C MET A 533 11.72 -17.14 -14.24
N PRO A 534 11.58 -18.46 -14.01
CA PRO A 534 10.77 -19.32 -14.86
C PRO A 534 9.34 -18.81 -14.98
N TYR A 535 8.77 -18.91 -16.19
CA TYR A 535 7.38 -18.53 -16.41
C TYR A 535 6.43 -19.48 -15.67
N SER A 536 5.54 -18.91 -14.86
CA SER A 536 4.50 -19.63 -14.12
C SER A 536 3.13 -19.36 -14.76
N PRO A 537 2.55 -20.32 -15.52
CA PRO A 537 1.26 -20.13 -16.15
C PRO A 537 0.11 -20.01 -15.12
N PRO A 538 -1.02 -19.36 -15.47
CA PRO A 538 -2.23 -19.37 -14.65
C PRO A 538 -2.74 -20.80 -14.39
N ARG A 539 -3.30 -21.05 -13.21
CA ARG A 539 -3.98 -22.33 -12.90
C ARG A 539 -5.35 -22.41 -13.56
N ASP A 540 -5.86 -23.63 -13.67
CA ASP A 540 -7.20 -23.92 -14.16
C ASP A 540 -8.27 -23.29 -13.24
N GLU A 541 -9.04 -22.34 -13.77
CA GLU A 541 -10.13 -21.63 -13.06
C GLU A 541 -11.28 -22.55 -12.62
N GLY A 542 -11.30 -23.82 -13.06
CA GLY A 542 -12.26 -24.84 -12.63
C GLY A 542 -11.75 -25.80 -11.55
N ARG A 543 -10.44 -25.81 -11.23
CA ARG A 543 -9.82 -26.79 -10.32
C ARG A 543 -9.43 -26.17 -8.98
N TYR A 544 -10.42 -26.01 -8.10
CA TYR A 544 -10.22 -25.57 -6.71
C TYR A 544 -10.45 -26.69 -5.70
N CYS A 545 -9.50 -26.90 -4.80
CA CYS A 545 -9.60 -27.84 -3.68
C CYS A 545 -9.68 -27.07 -2.37
N TYR A 546 -10.90 -26.81 -1.91
CA TYR A 546 -11.16 -26.21 -0.60
C TYR A 546 -11.02 -27.25 0.51
N VAL A 547 -10.10 -27.01 1.45
CA VAL A 547 -9.90 -27.93 2.56
C VAL A 547 -10.99 -27.71 3.61
N LYS A 548 -11.76 -28.77 3.89
CA LYS A 548 -12.76 -28.77 4.96
C LYS A 548 -12.12 -29.17 6.29
N PRO A 549 -12.03 -28.28 7.29
CA PRO A 549 -11.47 -28.64 8.60
C PRO A 549 -12.31 -29.71 9.28
N SER A 550 -11.73 -30.50 10.19
CA SER A 550 -12.46 -31.47 11.01
C SER A 550 -13.27 -30.75 12.11
N CYS A 551 -14.29 -31.38 12.70
CA CYS A 551 -15.27 -30.66 13.54
C CYS A 551 -15.01 -30.73 15.06
N THR A 552 -13.90 -31.33 15.53
CA THR A 552 -13.63 -31.59 16.96
C THR A 552 -12.39 -30.82 17.45
N GLU A 553 -12.31 -30.53 18.76
CA GLU A 553 -11.08 -30.06 19.42
C GLU A 553 -10.03 -31.19 19.47
N GLY A 554 -8.73 -30.85 19.39
CA GLY A 554 -7.64 -31.84 19.29
C GLY A 554 -7.52 -32.56 17.94
N ARG A 555 -8.15 -32.01 16.89
CA ARG A 555 -8.14 -32.58 15.54
C ARG A 555 -6.79 -32.45 14.83
N ASP A 556 -6.56 -33.34 13.86
CA ASP A 556 -5.49 -33.21 12.88
C ASP A 556 -6.08 -33.00 11.48
N ASP A 557 -5.84 -31.81 10.92
CA ASP A 557 -6.29 -31.45 9.57
C ASP A 557 -5.24 -31.79 8.49
N ALA A 558 -4.02 -32.21 8.87
CA ALA A 558 -2.94 -32.51 7.92
C ALA A 558 -3.30 -33.55 6.85
N PRO A 559 -3.98 -34.68 7.16
CA PRO A 559 -4.37 -35.65 6.12
C PRO A 559 -5.34 -35.08 5.08
N LYS A 560 -6.20 -34.15 5.48
CA LYS A 560 -7.15 -33.49 4.57
C LYS A 560 -6.46 -32.45 3.69
N ILE A 561 -5.49 -31.74 4.26
CA ILE A 561 -4.63 -30.84 3.50
C ILE A 561 -3.85 -31.67 2.46
N LEU A 562 -3.16 -32.75 2.86
CA LEU A 562 -2.44 -33.64 1.94
C LEU A 562 -3.33 -34.14 0.79
N LYS A 563 -4.56 -34.55 1.11
CA LYS A 563 -5.53 -34.99 0.11
C LYS A 563 -5.86 -33.90 -0.90
N ALA A 564 -6.15 -32.68 -0.45
CA ALA A 564 -6.45 -31.56 -1.34
C ALA A 564 -5.26 -31.19 -2.25
N PHE A 565 -4.05 -31.22 -1.69
CA PHE A 565 -2.81 -31.03 -2.45
C PHE A 565 -2.60 -32.14 -3.49
N THR A 566 -2.95 -33.38 -3.18
CA THR A 566 -2.88 -34.50 -4.13
C THR A 566 -3.91 -34.33 -5.26
N GLU A 567 -5.14 -33.93 -4.95
CA GLU A 567 -6.23 -33.77 -5.92
C GLU A 567 -6.03 -32.58 -6.87
N CYS A 568 -5.54 -31.45 -6.35
CA CYS A 568 -5.31 -30.23 -7.13
C CYS A 568 -3.88 -30.06 -7.64
N ASN A 569 -3.01 -31.06 -7.48
CA ASN A 569 -1.68 -31.02 -8.06
C ASN A 569 -1.74 -30.96 -9.60
N ASP A 570 -0.70 -30.44 -10.24
CA ASP A 570 -0.58 -30.36 -11.70
C ASP A 570 -1.65 -29.47 -12.34
N GLY A 571 -1.71 -28.20 -11.93
CA GLY A 571 -2.51 -27.16 -12.58
C GLY A 571 -3.71 -26.63 -11.78
N GLY A 572 -3.93 -27.08 -10.54
CA GLY A 572 -5.04 -26.64 -9.68
C GLY A 572 -4.64 -25.66 -8.58
N THR A 573 -5.64 -25.26 -7.79
CA THR A 573 -5.52 -24.33 -6.67
C THR A 573 -6.03 -24.96 -5.37
N VAL A 574 -5.21 -25.02 -4.33
CA VAL A 574 -5.62 -25.44 -2.97
C VAL A 574 -5.97 -24.21 -2.14
N VAL A 575 -7.06 -24.28 -1.37
CA VAL A 575 -7.57 -23.15 -0.59
C VAL A 575 -7.71 -23.54 0.87
N LEU A 576 -6.99 -22.80 1.72
CA LEU A 576 -7.05 -22.83 3.18
C LEU A 576 -7.71 -21.53 3.68
N ASP A 577 -9.04 -21.51 3.75
CA ASP A 577 -9.85 -20.31 4.09
C ASP A 577 -10.51 -20.38 5.48
N LYS A 578 -10.30 -21.48 6.23
CA LYS A 578 -10.82 -21.71 7.58
C LYS A 578 -9.69 -21.78 8.61
N LYS A 579 -10.04 -22.16 9.84
CA LYS A 579 -9.07 -22.47 10.90
C LYS A 579 -8.69 -23.95 10.85
N TYR A 580 -7.40 -24.23 10.65
CA TYR A 580 -6.83 -25.57 10.58
C TYR A 580 -5.88 -25.81 11.74
N LEU A 581 -5.86 -27.04 12.24
CA LEU A 581 -4.88 -27.49 13.22
C LEU A 581 -4.08 -28.65 12.61
N ILE A 582 -2.78 -28.44 12.39
CA ILE A 582 -1.84 -29.45 11.92
C ILE A 582 -1.23 -30.13 13.15
N SER A 583 -1.51 -31.42 13.29
CA SER A 583 -1.04 -32.23 14.43
C SER A 583 -0.21 -33.44 13.98
N SER A 584 0.07 -33.59 12.69
CA SER A 584 1.04 -34.55 12.15
C SER A 584 1.90 -33.95 11.03
N PRO A 585 3.13 -34.45 10.82
CA PRO A 585 4.04 -33.94 9.80
C PRO A 585 3.45 -34.04 8.38
N LEU A 586 3.65 -32.99 7.58
CA LEU A 586 3.13 -32.90 6.21
C LEU A 586 4.25 -32.75 5.17
N ASP A 587 4.42 -33.77 4.34
CA ASP A 587 5.36 -33.79 3.22
C ASP A 587 4.64 -33.50 1.90
N LEU A 588 4.87 -32.30 1.36
CA LEU A 588 4.37 -31.84 0.07
C LEU A 588 5.53 -31.60 -0.90
N THR A 589 6.54 -32.48 -0.93
CA THR A 589 7.67 -32.33 -1.85
C THR A 589 7.38 -32.74 -3.30
N PHE A 590 6.17 -33.26 -3.55
CA PHE A 590 5.74 -33.79 -4.85
C PHE A 590 5.02 -32.78 -5.76
N LEU A 591 4.95 -31.50 -5.39
CA LEU A 591 4.06 -30.54 -6.05
C LEU A 591 4.52 -30.18 -7.46
N LYS A 592 3.56 -29.84 -8.30
CA LYS A 592 3.79 -29.44 -9.69
C LYS A 592 2.70 -28.47 -10.14
N HIS A 593 3.09 -27.32 -10.67
CA HIS A 593 2.18 -26.31 -11.24
C HIS A 593 0.96 -26.03 -10.34
N ILE A 594 1.20 -25.65 -9.10
CA ILE A 594 0.12 -25.49 -8.11
C ILE A 594 0.07 -24.07 -7.53
N ASP A 595 -1.13 -23.62 -7.19
CA ASP A 595 -1.36 -22.45 -6.35
C ASP A 595 -1.91 -22.87 -4.99
N VAL A 596 -1.43 -22.23 -3.94
CA VAL A 596 -1.87 -22.43 -2.55
C VAL A 596 -2.31 -21.10 -1.99
N VAL A 597 -3.59 -20.99 -1.67
CA VAL A 597 -4.17 -19.77 -1.11
C VAL A 597 -4.45 -19.97 0.37
N ILE A 598 -3.85 -19.13 1.21
CA ILE A 598 -4.02 -19.18 2.66
C ILE A 598 -4.65 -17.87 3.12
N THR A 599 -5.96 -17.84 3.24
CA THR A 599 -6.74 -16.70 3.77
C THR A 599 -7.38 -16.99 5.12
N GLY A 600 -7.27 -18.23 5.59
CA GLY A 600 -7.62 -18.68 6.93
C GLY A 600 -6.38 -18.89 7.79
N GLU A 601 -6.61 -19.41 8.99
CA GLU A 601 -5.59 -19.58 10.02
C GLU A 601 -5.07 -21.02 10.02
N VAL A 602 -3.75 -21.20 9.88
CA VAL A 602 -3.10 -22.51 9.99
C VAL A 602 -2.29 -22.55 11.28
N HIS A 603 -2.72 -23.36 12.24
CA HIS A 603 -2.07 -23.54 13.53
C HIS A 603 -1.38 -24.90 13.61
N PHE A 604 -0.31 -25.01 14.39
CA PHE A 604 0.32 -26.29 14.72
C PHE A 604 0.01 -26.71 16.16
N ASN A 605 -0.06 -28.02 16.42
CA ASN A 605 -0.10 -28.53 17.79
C ASN A 605 1.17 -28.09 18.54
N ASP A 606 1.02 -27.64 19.79
CA ASP A 606 2.06 -27.04 20.62
C ASP A 606 2.78 -28.03 21.55
N ASP A 607 2.58 -29.34 21.38
CA ASP A 607 3.28 -30.39 22.14
C ASP A 607 4.77 -30.50 21.72
N PRO A 608 5.73 -30.04 22.56
CA PRO A 608 7.12 -30.01 22.17
C PRO A 608 7.75 -31.40 22.02
N TYR A 609 7.28 -32.38 22.79
CA TYR A 609 7.85 -33.71 22.83
C TYR A 609 7.38 -34.54 21.64
N TYR A 610 6.09 -34.46 21.31
CA TYR A 610 5.56 -35.09 20.10
C TYR A 610 6.35 -34.64 18.86
N TRP A 611 6.52 -33.33 18.69
CA TRP A 611 7.20 -32.82 17.51
C TRP A 611 8.71 -33.03 17.52
N ALA A 612 9.36 -33.09 18.69
CA ALA A 612 10.75 -33.50 18.78
C ALA A 612 10.97 -34.91 18.22
N GLU A 613 10.02 -35.82 18.38
CA GLU A 613 10.09 -37.19 17.83
C GLU A 613 9.62 -37.30 16.38
N ASN A 614 8.57 -36.56 15.99
CA ASN A 614 7.85 -36.82 14.75
C ASN A 614 8.15 -35.85 13.58
N SER A 615 8.67 -34.64 13.85
CA SER A 615 9.00 -33.67 12.78
C SER A 615 10.07 -34.18 11.82
N PHE A 616 10.05 -33.72 10.56
CA PHE A 616 11.05 -34.13 9.56
C PHE A 616 12.44 -33.62 9.92
N LYS A 617 13.44 -34.49 9.89
CA LYS A 617 14.81 -34.17 10.31
C LYS A 617 15.69 -33.73 9.14
N PHE A 618 16.54 -32.75 9.38
CA PHE A 618 17.65 -32.36 8.51
C PHE A 618 18.97 -32.68 9.21
N ALA A 619 19.88 -33.36 8.51
CA ALA A 619 21.20 -33.68 9.05
C ALA A 619 22.01 -32.40 9.35
N PHE A 620 21.88 -31.38 8.49
CA PHE A 620 22.54 -30.11 8.70
C PHE A 620 22.04 -29.42 9.98
N GLN A 621 22.97 -29.16 10.90
CA GLN A 621 22.72 -28.54 12.21
C GLN A 621 21.64 -29.24 13.06
N ASN A 622 21.39 -30.52 12.80
CA ASN A 622 20.38 -31.32 13.51
C ASN A 622 19.03 -30.61 13.62
N GLN A 623 18.59 -29.95 12.55
CA GLN A 623 17.33 -29.21 12.52
C GLN A 623 16.14 -30.11 12.22
N SER A 624 14.92 -29.64 12.50
CA SER A 624 13.69 -30.30 12.04
C SER A 624 12.65 -29.30 11.57
N VAL A 625 11.59 -29.75 10.88
CA VAL A 625 10.53 -28.87 10.36
C VAL A 625 9.14 -29.50 10.49
N PHE A 626 8.11 -28.68 10.69
CA PHE A 626 6.72 -29.15 10.67
C PHE A 626 6.25 -29.55 9.27
N TRP A 627 6.49 -28.66 8.30
CA TRP A 627 5.87 -28.68 6.99
C TRP A 627 6.92 -28.51 5.88
N LYS A 628 7.02 -29.51 4.99
CA LYS A 628 7.89 -29.49 3.82
C LYS A 628 7.11 -29.26 2.54
N LEU A 629 7.55 -28.33 1.70
CA LEU A 629 7.01 -28.11 0.36
C LEU A 629 8.14 -28.15 -0.66
N GLY A 630 7.92 -28.84 -1.77
CA GLY A 630 8.92 -29.09 -2.81
C GLY A 630 8.25 -29.22 -4.17
N GLY A 631 9.06 -29.40 -5.22
CA GLY A 631 8.56 -29.67 -6.57
C GLY A 631 8.77 -28.52 -7.55
N GLU A 632 7.89 -28.35 -8.53
CA GLU A 632 8.09 -27.42 -9.65
C GLU A 632 6.93 -26.44 -9.79
N ASP A 633 7.23 -25.15 -9.95
CA ASP A 633 6.22 -24.10 -10.17
C ASP A 633 5.14 -24.09 -9.05
N VAL A 634 5.57 -23.71 -7.86
CA VAL A 634 4.74 -23.69 -6.64
C VAL A 634 4.53 -22.25 -6.17
N ASN A 635 3.29 -21.77 -6.20
CA ASN A 635 2.95 -20.42 -5.73
C ASN A 635 2.12 -20.49 -4.47
N ILE A 636 2.52 -19.75 -3.43
CA ILE A 636 1.85 -19.71 -2.14
C ILE A 636 1.55 -18.26 -1.80
N TYR A 637 0.31 -17.94 -1.52
CA TYR A 637 -0.03 -16.56 -1.21
C TYR A 637 -1.23 -16.42 -0.27
N GLY A 638 -1.23 -15.33 0.47
CA GLY A 638 -2.30 -14.94 1.37
C GLY A 638 -2.93 -13.62 0.99
N ASP A 639 -3.46 -12.94 1.99
CA ASP A 639 -4.01 -11.59 1.90
C ASP A 639 -3.65 -10.81 3.17
N LEU A 640 -2.70 -9.87 3.06
CA LEU A 640 -2.35 -9.00 4.19
C LEU A 640 -3.50 -8.08 4.61
N GLY A 641 -4.50 -7.82 3.75
CA GLY A 641 -5.73 -7.14 4.13
C GLY A 641 -6.66 -7.97 5.03
N ASN A 642 -6.42 -9.28 5.14
CA ASN A 642 -7.18 -10.21 5.96
C ASN A 642 -6.36 -10.65 7.18
N ASP A 643 -6.82 -10.25 8.37
CA ASP A 643 -6.21 -10.59 9.67
C ASP A 643 -6.08 -12.10 9.91
N LYS A 644 -6.95 -12.91 9.28
CA LYS A 644 -6.94 -14.37 9.40
C LYS A 644 -5.94 -15.07 8.50
N SER A 645 -5.33 -14.39 7.52
CA SER A 645 -4.34 -14.96 6.61
C SER A 645 -3.01 -15.21 7.33
N VAL A 646 -2.94 -16.26 8.15
CA VAL A 646 -1.84 -16.49 9.09
C VAL A 646 -1.43 -17.96 9.21
N ILE A 647 -0.13 -18.20 9.32
CA ILE A 647 0.46 -19.46 9.76
C ILE A 647 1.09 -19.22 11.15
N ASP A 648 0.63 -19.92 12.17
CA ASP A 648 1.09 -19.76 13.56
C ASP A 648 1.69 -21.06 14.10
N GLY A 649 2.98 -21.02 14.44
CA GLY A 649 3.74 -22.14 14.98
C GLY A 649 3.50 -22.44 16.45
N ARG A 650 2.79 -21.57 17.18
CA ARG A 650 2.51 -21.69 18.63
C ARG A 650 3.77 -22.01 19.46
N GLY A 651 4.86 -21.30 19.15
CA GLY A 651 6.21 -21.55 19.68
C GLY A 651 6.40 -21.33 21.19
N GLN A 652 5.44 -20.71 21.89
CA GLN A 652 5.56 -20.35 23.30
C GLN A 652 5.91 -21.55 24.22
N ALA A 653 5.28 -22.72 24.03
CA ALA A 653 5.57 -23.92 24.81
C ALA A 653 7.04 -24.37 24.64
N TYR A 654 7.57 -24.27 23.43
CA TYR A 654 8.94 -24.66 23.10
C TYR A 654 9.96 -23.68 23.68
N TRP A 655 9.66 -22.37 23.66
CA TRP A 655 10.55 -21.35 24.22
C TRP A 655 10.65 -21.45 25.75
N VAL A 656 9.59 -21.91 26.41
CA VAL A 656 9.61 -22.24 27.85
C VAL A 656 10.43 -23.50 28.10
N GLU A 657 10.15 -24.59 27.38
CA GLU A 657 10.81 -25.89 27.61
C GLU A 657 12.32 -25.85 27.33
N ILE A 658 12.76 -25.14 26.29
CA ILE A 658 14.19 -25.00 25.97
C ILE A 658 14.97 -24.25 27.07
N GLN A 659 14.31 -23.58 28.02
CA GLN A 659 15.02 -22.97 29.16
C GLN A 659 15.61 -24.04 30.09
N THR A 660 14.89 -25.15 30.29
CA THR A 660 15.28 -26.28 31.16
C THR A 660 15.90 -27.42 30.38
N ASN A 661 15.29 -27.83 29.27
CA ASN A 661 15.76 -28.93 28.43
C ASN A 661 16.50 -28.39 27.19
N LYS A 662 17.79 -28.09 27.33
CA LYS A 662 18.64 -27.58 26.23
C LYS A 662 18.83 -28.55 25.06
N SER A 663 18.39 -29.80 25.21
CA SER A 663 18.46 -30.83 24.16
C SER A 663 17.17 -30.97 23.34
N LEU A 664 16.11 -30.23 23.69
CA LEU A 664 14.84 -30.28 22.97
C LEU A 664 15.04 -29.89 21.50
N LEU A 665 14.70 -30.81 20.60
CA LEU A 665 14.66 -30.55 19.18
C LEU A 665 13.36 -29.81 18.81
N ARG A 666 13.49 -28.59 18.31
CA ARG A 666 12.36 -27.71 17.98
C ARG A 666 12.21 -27.58 16.47
N PRO A 667 11.03 -27.82 15.89
CA PRO A 667 10.81 -27.72 14.46
C PRO A 667 10.77 -26.27 13.98
N MET A 668 11.34 -26.03 12.81
CA MET A 668 11.11 -24.84 11.99
C MET A 668 9.66 -24.81 11.53
N LEU A 669 9.12 -23.61 11.33
CA LEU A 669 7.72 -23.45 10.95
C LEU A 669 7.45 -23.97 9.54
N PHE A 670 8.30 -23.62 8.58
CA PHE A 670 8.06 -23.86 7.17
C PHE A 670 9.37 -24.15 6.41
N SER A 671 9.31 -25.01 5.38
CA SER A 671 10.45 -25.19 4.48
C SER A 671 10.05 -25.37 3.01
N PHE A 672 10.81 -24.71 2.15
CA PHE A 672 10.97 -25.10 0.76
C PHE A 672 12.14 -26.08 0.66
N ASP A 673 11.89 -27.29 0.20
CA ASP A 673 12.88 -28.35 0.05
C ASP A 673 12.80 -28.94 -1.36
N GLY A 674 13.77 -28.59 -2.20
CA GLY A 674 13.82 -29.07 -3.58
C GLY A 674 12.86 -28.36 -4.54
N VAL A 675 12.44 -27.11 -4.28
CA VAL A 675 11.59 -26.38 -5.23
C VAL A 675 12.38 -25.85 -6.42
N LYS A 676 11.74 -25.83 -7.59
CA LYS A 676 12.22 -25.22 -8.83
C LYS A 676 11.16 -24.29 -9.39
N GLY A 677 11.39 -22.98 -9.27
CA GLY A 677 10.37 -21.99 -9.59
C GLY A 677 9.32 -21.96 -8.49
N ALA A 678 9.43 -21.01 -7.57
CA ALA A 678 8.44 -20.82 -6.52
C ALA A 678 8.24 -19.36 -6.16
N THR A 679 7.02 -19.02 -5.76
CA THR A 679 6.72 -17.73 -5.13
C THR A 679 6.03 -17.92 -3.79
N MET A 680 6.38 -17.10 -2.81
CA MET A 680 5.64 -16.96 -1.56
C MET A 680 5.39 -15.48 -1.28
N SER A 681 4.13 -15.08 -1.07
CA SER A 681 3.84 -13.67 -0.77
C SER A 681 2.57 -13.37 0.03
N HIS A 682 2.49 -12.15 0.58
CA HIS A 682 1.29 -11.62 1.25
C HIS A 682 0.83 -12.46 2.44
N LEU A 683 1.76 -13.00 3.23
CA LEU A 683 1.46 -13.93 4.32
C LEU A 683 1.99 -13.44 5.66
N ARG A 684 1.21 -13.73 6.72
CA ARG A 684 1.64 -13.58 8.10
C ARG A 684 2.16 -14.90 8.63
N MET A 685 3.33 -14.86 9.25
CA MET A 685 3.87 -15.99 10.01
C MET A 685 4.09 -15.56 11.46
N ARG A 686 3.66 -16.39 12.40
CA ARG A 686 3.68 -16.08 13.83
C ARG A 686 4.35 -17.19 14.62
N ASN A 687 5.09 -16.76 15.63
CA ASN A 687 5.52 -17.57 16.78
C ASN A 687 6.06 -18.96 16.41
N PRO A 688 7.17 -19.04 15.66
CA PRO A 688 7.77 -20.32 15.30
C PRO A 688 8.45 -20.94 16.54
N PRO A 689 8.44 -22.28 16.71
CA PRO A 689 9.21 -22.93 17.77
C PRO A 689 10.71 -22.71 17.67
N ASN A 690 11.21 -22.59 16.43
CA ASN A 690 12.60 -22.40 16.02
C ASN A 690 12.61 -21.41 14.83
N TRP A 691 13.40 -21.63 13.79
CA TRP A 691 13.42 -20.77 12.60
C TRP A 691 12.03 -20.68 11.97
N PHE A 692 11.71 -19.52 11.38
CA PHE A 692 10.52 -19.38 10.57
C PHE A 692 10.63 -20.23 9.30
N ASN A 693 11.69 -20.03 8.51
CA ASN A 693 11.74 -20.56 7.17
C ASN A 693 13.11 -21.12 6.80
N LEU A 694 13.11 -22.24 6.07
CA LEU A 694 14.27 -22.78 5.38
C LEU A 694 14.00 -22.92 3.87
N ILE A 695 14.87 -22.36 3.04
CA ILE A 695 14.93 -22.57 1.59
C ILE A 695 16.12 -23.49 1.31
N ALA A 696 15.84 -24.79 1.29
CA ALA A 696 16.81 -25.86 1.11
C ALA A 696 16.75 -26.46 -0.30
N ASN A 697 17.92 -26.77 -0.88
CA ASN A 697 18.03 -27.55 -2.13
C ASN A 697 17.25 -26.95 -3.31
N SER A 698 17.03 -25.64 -3.31
CA SER A 698 16.00 -25.00 -4.12
C SER A 698 16.59 -24.01 -5.12
N THR A 699 15.85 -23.75 -6.20
CA THR A 699 16.25 -22.74 -7.17
C THR A 699 15.09 -21.95 -7.73
N ASP A 700 15.35 -20.71 -8.12
CA ASP A 700 14.35 -19.80 -8.67
C ASP A 700 13.21 -19.55 -7.66
N VAL A 701 13.52 -18.93 -6.52
CA VAL A 701 12.53 -18.65 -5.47
C VAL A 701 12.37 -17.14 -5.26
N ILE A 702 11.14 -16.63 -5.26
CA ILE A 702 10.82 -15.26 -4.83
C ILE A 702 9.99 -15.29 -3.56
N ILE A 703 10.42 -14.54 -2.56
CA ILE A 703 9.69 -14.24 -1.34
C ILE A 703 9.41 -12.73 -1.33
N SER A 704 8.16 -12.31 -1.17
CA SER A 704 7.79 -10.88 -1.16
C SER A 704 6.64 -10.60 -0.20
N ASP A 705 6.58 -9.41 0.40
CA ASP A 705 5.40 -8.95 1.16
C ASP A 705 5.05 -9.90 2.33
N MET A 706 6.07 -10.24 3.14
CA MET A 706 5.93 -11.12 4.30
C MET A 706 5.92 -10.31 5.60
N ASP A 707 5.10 -10.73 6.56
CA ASP A 707 5.07 -10.18 7.93
C ASP A 707 5.36 -11.31 8.92
N LEU A 708 6.58 -11.36 9.46
CA LEU A 708 7.10 -12.40 10.34
C LEU A 708 7.26 -11.84 11.76
N ARG A 709 6.63 -12.47 12.76
CA ARG A 709 6.72 -11.99 14.16
C ARG A 709 6.80 -13.12 15.17
N ALA A 710 7.87 -13.12 15.97
CA ALA A 710 8.05 -14.00 17.12
C ALA A 710 7.95 -13.15 18.39
N ILE A 711 6.83 -13.26 19.11
CA ILE A 711 6.56 -12.44 20.30
C ILE A 711 6.21 -13.36 21.47
N SER A 712 6.93 -13.23 22.58
CA SER A 712 6.67 -14.02 23.78
C SER A 712 5.50 -13.45 24.57
N GLU A 713 4.61 -14.32 25.03
CA GLU A 713 3.44 -13.95 25.83
C GLU A 713 3.79 -13.56 27.28
N ASN A 714 4.92 -14.05 27.79
CA ASN A 714 5.34 -13.89 29.18
C ASN A 714 6.80 -13.42 29.34
N GLY A 715 7.40 -12.92 28.25
CA GLY A 715 8.77 -12.40 28.24
C GLY A 715 9.86 -13.48 28.29
N VAL A 716 9.53 -14.76 28.08
CA VAL A 716 10.57 -15.80 27.97
C VAL A 716 11.47 -15.51 26.78
N LYS A 717 12.77 -15.77 26.93
CA LYS A 717 13.74 -15.57 25.85
C LYS A 717 13.42 -16.52 24.70
N ILE A 718 13.08 -15.94 23.55
CA ILE A 718 12.93 -16.66 22.28
C ILE A 718 14.33 -16.98 21.75
N ALA A 719 14.60 -18.26 21.48
CA ALA A 719 15.87 -18.71 20.93
C ALA A 719 15.69 -19.16 19.46
N ASN A 720 16.60 -18.78 18.57
CA ASN A 720 16.66 -19.28 17.19
C ASN A 720 15.37 -19.04 16.41
N SER A 721 14.90 -17.79 16.37
CA SER A 721 13.72 -17.41 15.57
C SER A 721 14.12 -16.81 14.23
N ASP A 722 15.13 -17.36 13.57
CA ASP A 722 15.68 -16.88 12.30
C ASP A 722 14.55 -16.66 11.27
N GLY A 723 14.60 -15.53 10.55
CA GLY A 723 13.54 -15.15 9.61
C GLY A 723 13.56 -16.00 8.34
N TRP A 724 14.71 -16.04 7.68
CA TRP A 724 14.94 -16.84 6.47
C TRP A 724 16.33 -17.46 6.46
N ASP A 725 16.38 -18.78 6.28
CA ASP A 725 17.62 -19.51 6.11
C ASP A 725 17.71 -20.07 4.70
N THR A 726 18.84 -19.87 4.03
CA THR A 726 19.09 -20.43 2.70
C THR A 726 20.19 -21.49 2.78
N TYR A 727 19.96 -22.66 2.20
CA TYR A 727 20.90 -23.79 2.27
C TYR A 727 20.90 -24.59 0.96
N ARG A 728 22.07 -24.77 0.33
CA ARG A 728 22.18 -25.47 -0.97
C ARG A 728 21.17 -24.92 -2.00
N SER A 729 21.07 -23.59 -2.09
CA SER A 729 20.04 -22.91 -2.88
C SER A 729 20.63 -21.84 -3.79
N ASP A 730 20.04 -21.68 -4.97
CA ASP A 730 20.55 -20.80 -6.03
C ASP A 730 19.45 -19.95 -6.66
N ARG A 731 19.72 -18.67 -6.91
CA ARG A 731 18.75 -17.72 -7.50
C ARG A 731 17.52 -17.52 -6.62
N VAL A 732 17.75 -16.96 -5.44
CA VAL A 732 16.71 -16.61 -4.46
C VAL A 732 16.59 -15.09 -4.36
N VAL A 733 15.36 -14.58 -4.29
CA VAL A 733 15.06 -13.17 -4.01
C VAL A 733 14.16 -13.10 -2.79
N ILE A 734 14.55 -12.33 -1.78
CA ILE A 734 13.74 -12.05 -0.59
C ILE A 734 13.53 -10.54 -0.51
N GLN A 735 12.27 -10.08 -0.54
CA GLN A 735 12.00 -8.64 -0.62
C GLN A 735 10.77 -8.16 0.15
N ASN A 736 10.66 -6.84 0.32
CA ASN A 736 9.46 -6.14 0.81
C ASN A 736 8.86 -6.74 2.08
N SER A 737 9.69 -7.09 3.05
CA SER A 737 9.24 -7.88 4.21
C SER A 737 9.57 -7.20 5.53
N TYR A 738 8.69 -7.44 6.52
CA TYR A 738 8.83 -6.96 7.89
C TYR A 738 9.07 -8.14 8.83
N ILE A 739 10.13 -8.07 9.63
CA ILE A 739 10.59 -9.19 10.46
C ILE A 739 10.87 -8.70 11.89
N ILE A 740 10.08 -9.20 12.84
CA ILE A 740 10.38 -9.09 14.27
C ILE A 740 10.78 -10.47 14.78
N ASN A 741 12.04 -10.62 15.16
CA ASN A 741 12.54 -11.87 15.70
C ASN A 741 13.64 -11.61 16.74
N THR A 742 14.32 -12.68 17.15
CA THR A 742 15.39 -12.65 18.16
C THR A 742 16.67 -13.35 17.71
N ASP A 743 16.78 -13.68 16.42
CA ASP A 743 17.95 -14.31 15.82
C ASP A 743 18.18 -13.78 14.39
N ASP A 744 19.01 -14.41 13.55
CA ASP A 744 19.38 -13.88 12.22
C ASP A 744 18.14 -13.43 11.41
N CYS A 745 18.15 -12.23 10.82
CA CYS A 745 17.01 -11.78 10.00
C CYS A 745 16.94 -12.57 8.69
N VAL A 746 18.09 -12.69 8.03
CA VAL A 746 18.34 -13.66 6.95
C VAL A 746 19.70 -14.28 7.19
N SER A 747 19.77 -15.60 7.09
CA SER A 747 20.98 -16.40 7.28
C SER A 747 21.34 -17.17 5.99
N PHE A 748 22.54 -16.91 5.46
CA PHE A 748 23.08 -17.59 4.29
C PHE A 748 23.93 -18.77 4.73
N LYS A 749 23.33 -19.96 4.80
CA LYS A 749 24.00 -21.22 5.18
C LYS A 749 24.78 -21.79 3.98
N PRO A 750 25.50 -22.92 4.15
CA PRO A 750 26.38 -23.44 3.10
C PRO A 750 25.69 -23.67 1.75
N ASN A 751 26.45 -23.39 0.69
CA ASN A 751 26.08 -23.57 -0.71
C ASN A 751 24.90 -22.70 -1.16
N SER A 752 24.88 -21.46 -0.69
CA SER A 752 23.88 -20.44 -1.04
C SER A 752 24.47 -19.44 -2.03
N THR A 753 23.92 -19.39 -3.25
CA THR A 753 24.49 -18.61 -4.36
C THR A 753 23.47 -17.76 -5.13
N ASN A 754 23.93 -16.63 -5.69
CA ASN A 754 23.12 -15.73 -6.52
C ASN A 754 21.83 -15.28 -5.81
N ILE A 755 21.98 -14.72 -4.61
CA ILE A 755 20.84 -14.35 -3.76
C ILE A 755 20.77 -12.83 -3.62
N VAL A 756 19.55 -12.30 -3.78
CA VAL A 756 19.24 -10.90 -3.54
C VAL A 756 18.32 -10.79 -2.32
N VAL A 757 18.67 -9.91 -1.40
CA VAL A 757 17.80 -9.53 -0.28
C VAL A 757 17.58 -8.02 -0.36
N GLN A 758 16.34 -7.55 -0.44
CA GLN A 758 16.10 -6.12 -0.66
C GLN A 758 14.84 -5.55 0.01
N ASN A 759 14.92 -4.31 0.50
CA ASN A 759 13.76 -3.63 1.11
C ASN A 759 13.16 -4.41 2.29
N LEU A 760 14.02 -4.79 3.24
CA LEU A 760 13.62 -5.47 4.48
C LEU A 760 13.72 -4.51 5.68
N ASP A 761 12.80 -4.66 6.62
CA ASP A 761 12.85 -4.01 7.93
C ASP A 761 12.85 -5.09 9.02
N CYS A 762 13.97 -5.18 9.75
CA CYS A 762 14.25 -6.21 10.73
C CYS A 762 14.45 -5.58 12.11
N THR A 763 13.70 -6.05 13.11
CA THR A 763 13.82 -5.60 14.51
C THR A 763 14.14 -6.77 15.44
N GLY A 764 15.10 -6.57 16.35
CA GLY A 764 15.45 -7.54 17.41
C GLY A 764 16.37 -8.68 16.98
N SER A 765 16.79 -8.69 15.71
CA SER A 765 17.51 -9.81 15.08
C SER A 765 19.00 -9.93 15.45
N HIS A 766 19.69 -10.93 14.89
CA HIS A 766 21.16 -11.07 14.91
C HIS A 766 21.85 -10.64 13.60
N GLY A 767 21.12 -9.97 12.71
CA GLY A 767 21.68 -9.36 11.50
C GLY A 767 21.37 -10.08 10.19
N MET A 768 21.86 -9.48 9.10
CA MET A 768 21.96 -10.09 7.78
C MET A 768 23.26 -10.90 7.72
N SER A 769 23.12 -12.20 7.88
CA SER A 769 24.17 -13.07 8.42
C SER A 769 24.64 -14.07 7.36
N VAL A 770 25.91 -13.99 6.95
CA VAL A 770 26.55 -15.08 6.22
C VAL A 770 27.07 -16.09 7.23
N GLY A 771 26.52 -17.31 7.19
CA GLY A 771 26.95 -18.43 8.03
C GLY A 771 26.08 -18.70 9.27
N SER A 772 26.59 -19.39 10.28
CA SER A 772 27.99 -19.81 10.39
C SER A 772 28.42 -20.81 9.30
N LEU A 773 29.67 -20.67 8.81
CA LEU A 773 30.28 -21.53 7.79
C LEU A 773 31.60 -22.13 8.30
N GLY A 774 32.03 -23.24 7.69
CA GLY A 774 33.23 -23.98 8.09
C GLY A 774 33.01 -24.84 9.34
N GLN A 775 31.75 -25.17 9.65
CA GLN A 775 31.39 -25.84 10.90
C GLN A 775 31.84 -27.31 10.95
N TYR A 776 31.77 -28.04 9.84
CA TYR A 776 32.02 -29.48 9.85
C TYR A 776 33.31 -29.83 9.12
N LYS A 777 34.23 -30.51 9.82
CA LYS A 777 35.48 -30.99 9.24
C LYS A 777 35.21 -31.96 8.09
N GLY A 778 35.86 -31.73 6.95
CA GLY A 778 35.66 -32.52 5.72
C GLY A 778 34.56 -31.99 4.80
N GLU A 779 33.71 -31.09 5.28
CA GLU A 779 32.71 -30.40 4.46
C GLU A 779 33.28 -29.13 3.84
N THR A 780 32.71 -28.72 2.71
CA THR A 780 33.08 -27.50 1.98
C THR A 780 31.87 -26.58 1.84
N ASP A 781 31.94 -25.41 2.47
CA ASP A 781 30.85 -24.44 2.53
C ASP A 781 31.10 -23.26 1.58
N ILE A 782 30.25 -23.10 0.57
CA ILE A 782 30.37 -22.01 -0.41
C ILE A 782 29.22 -21.02 -0.24
N VAL A 783 29.53 -19.72 -0.12
CA VAL A 783 28.51 -18.65 -0.20
C VAL A 783 29.01 -17.58 -1.14
N GLU A 784 28.32 -17.38 -2.27
CA GLU A 784 28.79 -16.47 -3.32
C GLU A 784 27.69 -15.67 -4.01
N ASN A 785 28.05 -14.48 -4.51
CA ASN A 785 27.18 -13.62 -5.30
C ASN A 785 25.92 -13.22 -4.52
N LEU A 786 26.12 -12.56 -3.38
CA LEU A 786 25.04 -12.02 -2.57
C LEU A 786 24.95 -10.51 -2.76
N TYR A 787 23.72 -10.02 -2.96
CA TYR A 787 23.45 -8.58 -2.99
C TYR A 787 22.35 -8.24 -2.00
N ILE A 788 22.73 -7.63 -0.89
CA ILE A 788 21.81 -7.18 0.16
C ILE A 788 21.67 -5.66 0.05
N PHE A 789 20.46 -5.18 -0.21
CA PHE A 789 20.19 -3.78 -0.57
C PHE A 789 19.03 -3.16 0.19
N ASN A 790 19.19 -1.92 0.65
CA ASN A 790 18.10 -1.14 1.26
C ASN A 790 17.45 -1.91 2.43
N THR A 791 18.23 -2.17 3.47
CA THR A 791 17.78 -2.90 4.66
C THR A 791 17.84 -2.00 5.89
N THR A 792 16.76 -1.97 6.65
CA THR A 792 16.75 -1.37 7.99
C THR A 792 16.95 -2.48 9.02
N MET A 793 17.93 -2.28 9.88
CA MET A 793 18.23 -3.16 11.02
C MET A 793 18.05 -2.33 12.28
N ALA A 794 17.13 -2.75 13.15
CA ALA A 794 16.80 -2.09 14.40
C ALA A 794 16.94 -3.02 15.60
N ASP A 795 17.46 -2.51 16.71
CA ASP A 795 17.58 -3.23 17.99
C ASP A 795 18.23 -4.62 17.86
N ALA A 796 19.15 -4.77 16.90
CA ALA A 796 19.80 -6.04 16.55
C ALA A 796 21.19 -6.17 17.19
N SER A 797 21.72 -7.39 17.32
CA SER A 797 23.12 -7.56 17.73
C SER A 797 24.08 -7.00 16.68
N ASP A 798 23.79 -7.26 15.41
CA ASP A 798 24.61 -6.88 14.28
C ASP A 798 23.69 -6.47 13.13
N ALA A 799 24.13 -5.52 12.28
CA ALA A 799 23.41 -5.24 11.03
C ALA A 799 23.93 -6.11 9.88
N ALA A 800 25.19 -5.91 9.46
CA ALA A 800 25.86 -6.77 8.46
C ALA A 800 26.81 -7.74 9.17
N ARG A 801 26.68 -9.05 8.94
CA ARG A 801 27.43 -10.07 9.69
C ARG A 801 27.96 -11.19 8.80
N ILE A 802 29.23 -11.58 9.00
CA ILE A 802 29.84 -12.79 8.42
C ILE A 802 30.48 -13.60 9.55
N LYS A 803 30.06 -14.86 9.71
CA LYS A 803 30.44 -15.76 10.81
C LYS A 803 31.08 -17.03 10.24
N VAL A 804 32.35 -17.27 10.59
CA VAL A 804 33.09 -18.45 10.15
C VAL A 804 33.76 -19.10 11.36
N TRP A 805 33.67 -20.43 11.45
CA TRP A 805 34.32 -21.20 12.50
C TRP A 805 35.85 -21.23 12.29
N PRO A 806 36.66 -21.37 13.37
CA PRO A 806 38.11 -21.49 13.25
C PRO A 806 38.53 -22.84 12.62
N GLY A 807 39.84 -23.01 12.38
CA GLY A 807 40.41 -24.21 11.74
C GLY A 807 40.43 -25.46 12.63
N ILE A 808 40.04 -25.32 13.90
CA ILE A 808 39.96 -26.38 14.89
C ILE A 808 38.52 -26.55 15.37
N GLU A 809 38.17 -27.77 15.77
CA GLU A 809 36.88 -28.06 16.39
C GLU A 809 36.77 -27.39 17.76
N THR A 810 35.63 -26.74 18.03
CA THR A 810 35.38 -25.97 19.25
C THR A 810 34.04 -26.34 19.86
N ALA A 811 34.06 -26.48 21.19
CA ALA A 811 32.87 -26.65 21.99
C ALA A 811 32.24 -25.28 22.26
N PHE A 812 31.08 -25.02 21.65
CA PHE A 812 30.37 -23.75 21.73
C PHE A 812 29.08 -23.85 22.54
N GLN A 813 28.19 -24.78 22.18
CA GLN A 813 26.92 -25.04 22.88
C GLN A 813 26.60 -26.53 22.91
N THR A 814 25.66 -26.95 23.76
CA THR A 814 25.26 -28.35 23.93
C THR A 814 25.00 -29.08 22.61
N LEU A 815 24.34 -28.42 21.64
CA LEU A 815 23.98 -28.99 20.34
C LEU A 815 24.66 -28.30 19.13
N LEU A 816 25.46 -27.27 19.36
CA LEU A 816 26.09 -26.50 18.29
C LEU A 816 27.59 -26.39 18.57
N ASN A 817 28.37 -27.25 17.92
CA ASN A 817 29.82 -27.32 18.01
C ASN A 817 30.38 -27.47 16.58
N GLY A 818 31.66 -27.15 16.38
CA GLY A 818 32.28 -27.33 15.08
C GLY A 818 33.58 -26.59 14.90
N GLY A 819 34.05 -26.58 13.66
CA GLY A 819 35.29 -25.97 13.19
C GLY A 819 36.12 -26.94 12.35
N GLY A 820 37.06 -26.38 11.59
CA GLY A 820 37.91 -27.12 10.66
C GLY A 820 37.29 -27.42 9.29
N GLY A 821 36.09 -26.95 8.98
CA GLY A 821 35.47 -27.05 7.66
C GLY A 821 36.14 -26.15 6.61
N LEU A 822 36.08 -26.55 5.34
CA LEU A 822 36.65 -25.82 4.20
C LEU A 822 35.61 -24.90 3.56
N GLY A 823 36.03 -24.05 2.63
CA GLY A 823 35.09 -23.32 1.78
C GLY A 823 35.51 -21.91 1.42
N ARG A 824 34.54 -21.09 1.02
CA ARG A 824 34.74 -19.66 0.77
C ARG A 824 33.47 -18.83 0.85
N VAL A 825 33.64 -17.58 1.27
CA VAL A 825 32.69 -16.47 1.04
C VAL A 825 33.28 -15.56 -0.03
N ARG A 826 32.54 -15.29 -1.09
CA ARG A 826 33.02 -14.43 -2.18
C ARG A 826 31.93 -13.57 -2.81
N ASN A 827 32.26 -12.34 -3.19
CA ASN A 827 31.35 -11.44 -3.91
C ASN A 827 30.04 -11.21 -3.13
N VAL A 828 30.17 -10.64 -1.94
CA VAL A 828 29.05 -10.29 -1.06
C VAL A 828 29.01 -8.78 -0.91
N THR A 829 27.88 -8.18 -1.25
CA THR A 829 27.67 -6.74 -1.10
C THR A 829 26.55 -6.47 -0.10
N TYR A 830 26.86 -5.66 0.91
CA TYR A 830 25.89 -4.99 1.77
C TYR A 830 25.83 -3.53 1.35
N ASP A 831 24.67 -3.08 0.86
CA ASP A 831 24.46 -1.74 0.33
C ASP A 831 23.23 -1.09 0.95
N THR A 832 23.36 0.17 1.35
CA THR A 832 22.25 1.01 1.83
C THR A 832 21.61 0.36 3.05
N PHE A 833 22.39 0.33 4.14
CA PHE A 833 21.97 -0.22 5.43
C PHE A 833 21.73 0.89 6.43
N LYS A 834 20.52 0.92 6.99
CA LYS A 834 20.17 1.81 8.09
C LYS A 834 20.29 1.07 9.42
N ASN A 835 21.13 1.59 10.31
CA ASN A 835 21.33 1.10 11.67
C ASN A 835 20.53 1.92 12.67
N ILE A 836 19.68 1.26 13.46
CA ILE A 836 18.92 1.88 14.53
C ILE A 836 19.18 1.10 15.81
N ASN A 837 20.04 1.60 16.68
CA ASN A 837 20.29 0.99 17.99
C ASN A 837 20.81 -0.47 17.93
N ASN A 838 21.56 -0.83 16.88
CA ASN A 838 22.20 -2.16 16.80
C ASN A 838 23.50 -2.18 17.60
N ASP A 839 23.83 -3.28 18.29
CA ASP A 839 25.07 -3.36 19.08
C ASP A 839 26.32 -3.14 18.21
N ARG A 840 26.33 -3.72 17.00
CA ARG A 840 27.36 -3.48 15.97
C ARG A 840 26.72 -3.22 14.62
N ALA A 841 27.30 -2.32 13.84
CA ALA A 841 26.88 -2.11 12.47
C ALA A 841 27.47 -3.14 11.49
N ILE A 842 28.70 -3.60 11.75
CA ILE A 842 29.39 -4.57 10.90
C ILE A 842 30.18 -5.53 11.77
N THR A 843 30.05 -6.82 11.49
CA THR A 843 30.86 -7.88 12.11
C THR A 843 31.34 -8.87 11.06
N ILE A 844 32.66 -9.03 10.95
CA ILE A 844 33.29 -10.15 10.24
C ILE A 844 34.16 -10.89 11.25
N THR A 845 33.91 -12.19 11.42
CA THR A 845 34.67 -13.04 12.32
C THR A 845 34.97 -14.40 11.69
N GLN A 846 36.21 -14.87 11.89
CA GLN A 846 36.66 -16.23 11.60
C GLN A 846 37.00 -17.03 12.86
N CYS A 847 36.42 -16.62 13.99
CA CYS A 847 36.60 -17.25 15.31
C CYS A 847 35.22 -17.50 15.95
N TYR A 848 34.20 -17.80 15.13
CA TYR A 848 32.87 -18.11 15.63
C TYR A 848 32.90 -19.41 16.42
N GLY A 849 32.22 -19.43 17.57
CA GLY A 849 32.17 -20.62 18.42
C GLY A 849 33.40 -20.85 19.32
N GLN A 850 34.32 -19.89 19.39
CA GLN A 850 35.53 -19.97 20.21
C GLN A 850 35.74 -18.66 20.99
N LYS A 851 36.01 -18.76 22.30
CA LYS A 851 36.25 -17.60 23.16
C LYS A 851 37.73 -17.23 23.23
N ASN A 852 38.60 -18.24 23.13
CA ASN A 852 40.04 -18.06 23.21
C ASN A 852 40.58 -17.63 21.85
N GLN A 853 40.84 -16.33 21.72
CA GLN A 853 41.36 -15.73 20.49
C GLN A 853 42.73 -16.30 20.08
N THR A 854 43.57 -16.68 21.04
CA THR A 854 44.87 -17.33 20.80
C THR A 854 44.71 -18.67 20.06
N LEU A 855 43.69 -19.46 20.40
CA LEU A 855 43.40 -20.71 19.68
C LEU A 855 42.99 -20.45 18.23
N CYS A 856 42.24 -19.38 17.97
CA CYS A 856 41.89 -18.99 16.60
C CYS A 856 43.08 -18.47 15.78
N GLU A 857 44.13 -17.99 16.46
CA GLU A 857 45.38 -17.56 15.82
C GLU A 857 46.32 -18.74 15.55
N GLU A 858 46.38 -19.70 16.47
CA GLU A 858 47.11 -20.96 16.29
C GLU A 858 46.45 -21.84 15.21
N PHE A 859 45.11 -21.85 15.16
CA PHE A 859 44.30 -22.62 14.22
C PHE A 859 43.38 -21.71 13.40
N PRO A 860 43.92 -20.94 12.44
CA PRO A 860 43.12 -20.04 11.61
C PRO A 860 42.08 -20.79 10.79
N ALA A 861 40.99 -20.13 10.44
CA ALA A 861 39.90 -20.72 9.67
C ALA A 861 40.39 -21.26 8.32
N ASN A 862 39.99 -22.49 7.97
CA ASN A 862 40.36 -23.06 6.68
C ASN A 862 39.61 -22.37 5.52
N LEU A 863 38.42 -21.82 5.79
CA LEU A 863 37.58 -21.09 4.85
C LEU A 863 38.09 -19.66 4.61
N THR A 864 38.08 -19.20 3.36
CA THR A 864 38.51 -17.84 2.97
C THR A 864 37.36 -16.87 2.78
N ILE A 865 37.57 -15.57 3.03
CA ILE A 865 36.60 -14.49 2.76
C ILE A 865 37.21 -13.54 1.74
N SER A 866 36.51 -13.26 0.64
CA SER A 866 37.02 -12.41 -0.44
C SER A 866 35.94 -11.56 -1.09
N ASP A 867 36.33 -10.45 -1.71
CA ASP A 867 35.44 -9.61 -2.52
C ASP A 867 34.17 -9.17 -1.76
N ILE A 868 34.37 -8.58 -0.57
CA ILE A 868 33.29 -8.09 0.27
C ILE A 868 33.17 -6.58 0.12
N THR A 869 31.97 -6.08 -0.21
CA THR A 869 31.70 -4.65 -0.32
C THR A 869 30.68 -4.22 0.73
N LEU A 870 31.11 -3.37 1.66
CA LEU A 870 30.27 -2.74 2.68
C LEU A 870 30.10 -1.28 2.29
N LYS A 871 28.93 -0.88 1.79
CA LYS A 871 28.71 0.48 1.30
C LYS A 871 27.41 1.12 1.74
N ASN A 872 27.43 2.44 1.89
CA ASN A 872 26.26 3.24 2.27
C ASN A 872 25.62 2.75 3.59
N ILE A 873 26.44 2.50 4.61
CA ILE A 873 26.00 2.02 5.93
C ILE A 873 25.96 3.20 6.88
N TYR A 874 24.79 3.55 7.40
CA TYR A 874 24.58 4.77 8.20
C TYR A 874 23.65 4.52 9.39
N GLY A 875 23.57 5.48 10.30
CA GLY A 875 22.69 5.43 11.48
C GLY A 875 23.47 5.45 12.79
N THR A 876 22.94 4.82 13.83
CA THR A 876 23.52 4.87 15.18
C THR A 876 23.51 3.49 15.82
N THR A 877 24.63 3.09 16.43
CA THR A 877 24.72 1.84 17.21
C THR A 877 24.07 1.99 18.60
N SER A 878 23.95 0.88 19.33
CA SER A 878 23.48 0.86 20.70
C SER A 878 24.54 1.41 21.67
N LYS A 879 24.12 1.67 22.91
CA LYS A 879 25.02 2.08 24.00
C LYS A 879 25.89 0.94 24.54
N LYS A 880 25.58 -0.31 24.19
CA LYS A 880 26.14 -1.50 24.84
C LYS A 880 27.64 -1.63 24.65
N LEU A 881 28.13 -1.26 23.47
CA LEU A 881 29.55 -1.41 23.08
C LEU A 881 30.23 -0.07 22.83
N ASP A 882 29.59 1.05 23.14
CA ASP A 882 30.10 2.40 22.89
C ASP A 882 31.53 2.60 23.46
N PRO A 883 32.52 3.06 22.66
CA PRO A 883 32.41 3.60 21.31
C PRO A 883 32.71 2.60 20.17
N GLN A 884 32.79 1.30 20.43
CA GLN A 884 32.95 0.28 19.38
C GLN A 884 31.68 0.19 18.52
N ALA A 885 31.83 0.42 17.21
CA ALA A 885 30.75 0.36 16.24
C ALA A 885 30.74 -0.93 15.40
N GLY A 886 31.86 -1.65 15.34
CA GLY A 886 31.93 -2.91 14.60
C GLY A 886 33.31 -3.56 14.60
N THR A 887 33.40 -4.75 14.01
CA THR A 887 34.60 -5.58 13.95
C THR A 887 34.81 -6.17 12.56
N LEU A 888 36.04 -6.14 12.06
CA LEU A 888 36.47 -6.74 10.81
C LEU A 888 37.73 -7.56 11.08
N VAL A 889 37.54 -8.77 11.60
CA VAL A 889 38.64 -9.60 12.11
C VAL A 889 38.71 -10.92 11.38
N CYS A 890 39.82 -11.10 10.68
CA CYS A 890 40.18 -12.34 10.03
C CYS A 890 41.22 -13.11 10.84
N SER A 891 41.19 -14.43 10.75
CA SER A 891 42.00 -15.32 11.60
C SER A 891 43.49 -15.29 11.25
N ALA A 892 43.85 -15.10 9.98
CA ALA A 892 45.23 -14.90 9.52
C ALA A 892 45.28 -13.97 8.27
N PRO A 893 46.44 -13.35 7.95
CA PRO A 893 46.57 -12.38 6.87
C PRO A 893 46.21 -12.89 5.46
N ASP A 894 46.34 -14.19 5.22
CA ASP A 894 46.04 -14.84 3.93
C ASP A 894 44.58 -15.33 3.82
N ARG A 895 43.77 -15.17 4.88
CA ARG A 895 42.40 -15.69 4.94
C ARG A 895 41.36 -14.72 4.39
N CYS A 896 41.68 -13.43 4.35
CA CYS A 896 40.80 -12.38 3.89
C CYS A 896 41.46 -11.50 2.83
N SER A 897 40.74 -11.21 1.75
CA SER A 897 41.23 -10.33 0.68
C SER A 897 40.10 -9.46 0.11
N ASN A 898 40.46 -8.27 -0.40
CA ASN A 898 39.53 -7.37 -1.08
C ASN A 898 38.22 -7.07 -0.29
N ILE A 899 38.34 -6.80 1.00
CA ILE A 899 37.24 -6.30 1.83
C ILE A 899 37.26 -4.77 1.78
N ARG A 900 36.19 -4.16 1.29
CA ARG A 900 36.05 -2.72 1.10
C ARG A 900 34.95 -2.16 1.98
N ALA A 901 35.21 -1.01 2.59
CA ALA A 901 34.21 -0.24 3.32
C ALA A 901 34.16 1.20 2.78
N GLU A 902 33.00 1.61 2.27
CA GLU A 902 32.82 2.89 1.60
C GLU A 902 31.55 3.60 2.08
N ASN A 903 31.63 4.91 2.33
CA ASN A 903 30.47 5.67 2.81
C ASN A 903 29.80 5.04 4.05
N VAL A 904 30.62 4.67 5.04
CA VAL A 904 30.16 4.19 6.34
C VAL A 904 30.12 5.37 7.30
N THR A 905 28.92 5.84 7.64
CA THR A 905 28.66 7.06 8.44
C THR A 905 27.92 6.76 9.74
N VAL A 906 28.12 5.55 10.27
CA VAL A 906 27.56 5.12 11.55
C VAL A 906 28.11 5.98 12.69
N THR A 907 27.23 6.33 13.63
CA THR A 907 27.53 7.10 14.84
C THR A 907 27.36 6.24 16.08
N VAL A 908 27.99 6.65 17.19
CA VAL A 908 27.81 6.02 18.51
C VAL A 908 27.14 6.99 19.49
N PRO A 909 26.35 6.51 20.47
CA PRO A 909 25.57 7.37 21.36
C PRO A 909 26.36 8.41 22.17
N SER A 910 27.62 8.14 22.51
CA SER A 910 28.49 9.05 23.28
C SER A 910 28.96 10.26 22.48
N GLY A 911 28.73 10.29 21.17
CA GLY A 911 29.26 11.32 20.26
C GLY A 911 30.77 11.22 20.01
N LYS A 912 31.46 10.23 20.59
CA LYS A 912 32.87 9.94 20.30
C LYS A 912 33.01 9.46 18.85
N ALA A 913 34.23 9.51 18.33
CA ALA A 913 34.54 8.88 17.05
C ALA A 913 34.26 7.35 17.14
N PRO A 914 33.46 6.77 16.23
CA PRO A 914 33.21 5.33 16.17
C PRO A 914 34.52 4.54 16.03
N VAL A 915 34.66 3.48 16.83
CA VAL A 915 35.84 2.61 16.85
C VAL A 915 35.54 1.32 16.10
N TRP A 916 36.42 0.94 15.18
CA TRP A 916 36.32 -0.28 14.39
C TRP A 916 37.53 -1.17 14.66
N GLU A 917 37.32 -2.37 15.19
CA GLU A 917 38.41 -3.33 15.37
C GLU A 917 38.75 -3.97 14.03
N CYS A 918 39.99 -3.79 13.55
CA CYS A 918 40.42 -4.34 12.26
C CYS A 918 41.71 -5.16 12.40
N LYS A 919 41.65 -6.46 12.10
CA LYS A 919 42.79 -7.39 12.19
C LYS A 919 42.84 -8.30 10.96
N ASN A 920 44.05 -8.47 10.39
CA ASN A 920 44.30 -9.31 9.21
C ASN A 920 43.44 -8.94 7.99
N VAL A 921 43.20 -7.64 7.79
CA VAL A 921 42.47 -7.07 6.65
C VAL A 921 43.27 -5.89 6.08
N ASP A 922 43.15 -5.65 4.78
CA ASP A 922 43.79 -4.50 4.12
C ASP A 922 43.09 -3.20 4.51
N LYS A 923 43.69 -2.45 5.44
CA LYS A 923 43.15 -1.20 5.96
C LYS A 923 43.07 -0.09 4.91
N SER A 924 43.81 -0.16 3.80
CA SER A 924 43.78 0.85 2.74
C SER A 924 42.44 0.87 1.98
N LEU A 925 41.70 -0.24 2.02
CA LEU A 925 40.39 -0.40 1.41
C LEU A 925 39.23 -0.04 2.35
N LEU A 926 39.54 0.31 3.60
CA LEU A 926 38.56 0.56 4.66
C LEU A 926 38.50 2.07 4.96
N LYS A 927 37.48 2.77 4.45
CA LYS A 927 37.24 4.20 4.75
C LYS A 927 36.56 4.39 6.12
N ILE A 928 37.11 3.74 7.15
CA ILE A 928 36.64 3.75 8.54
C ILE A 928 37.84 3.82 9.51
N ASN A 929 37.61 4.26 10.74
CA ASN A 929 38.67 4.42 11.73
C ASN A 929 39.04 3.07 12.39
N CYS A 930 39.98 2.35 11.75
CA CYS A 930 40.47 1.07 12.24
C CYS A 930 41.45 1.21 13.41
N THR A 931 41.17 0.53 14.52
CA THR A 931 42.09 0.37 15.65
C THR A 931 42.62 -1.07 15.72
N SER A 932 43.81 -1.24 16.31
CA SER A 932 44.23 -2.54 16.83
C SER A 932 43.40 -2.83 18.07
N GLY A 933 42.56 -3.88 18.04
CA GLY A 933 41.76 -4.28 19.20
C GLY A 933 42.64 -4.54 20.42
N ALA A 934 42.07 -4.39 21.61
CA ALA A 934 42.70 -4.90 22.83
C ALA A 934 42.73 -6.43 22.76
N ASP A 935 43.83 -7.07 23.20
CA ASP A 935 43.99 -8.53 23.31
C ASP A 935 43.09 -9.15 24.43
N GLY A 936 41.84 -8.70 24.54
CA GLY A 936 40.86 -9.18 25.51
C GLY A 936 39.93 -10.26 24.93
N GLU A 937 39.38 -11.10 25.81
CA GLU A 937 38.38 -12.11 25.45
C GLU A 937 37.19 -11.46 24.74
N ARG A 938 36.93 -11.88 23.49
CA ARG A 938 35.78 -11.42 22.71
C ARG A 938 34.56 -12.26 23.11
N ASP A 939 33.44 -11.61 23.44
CA ASP A 939 32.18 -12.31 23.65
C ASP A 939 31.64 -12.82 22.31
N THR A 940 31.97 -14.07 22.01
CA THR A 940 31.48 -14.83 20.86
C THR A 940 30.24 -15.68 21.21
N THR A 941 29.66 -15.52 22.41
CA THR A 941 28.60 -16.39 22.95
C THR A 941 27.20 -16.14 22.42
N ASN A 942 26.95 -14.96 21.87
CA ASN A 942 25.68 -14.63 21.26
C ASN A 942 25.73 -15.01 19.78
N GLY A 943 25.08 -16.14 19.49
CA GLY A 943 25.04 -16.85 18.20
C GLY A 943 24.69 -15.97 17.01
#